data_AF-A0A1Y1XPZ1-F1
#
_entry.id   AF-A0A1Y1XPZ1-F1
#
_cell.length_a   1.000
_cell.length_b   1.000
_cell.length_c   1.000
_cell.angle_alpha   90.00
_cell.angle_beta   90.00
_cell.angle_gamma   90.00
#
_symmetry.space_group_name_H-M   'P 1'
#
loop_
_entity.id
_entity.type
_entity.pdbx_description
1 polymer ?
#
loop_
_entity_poly.entity_id
_entity_poly.type
_entity_poly.pdbx_seq_one_letter_code
_entity_poly.pdbx_strand_id
1 'polypeptide(L)'
;MKIINYCINYIHKNFSLIPYLFFILLFSKITYLKNIQVSNENELKNALKYNNTSIILTSSLIIKDDYILNSELNYNIKISGLKKNIELKFENETHGLNFNNYNTIEIYNLKYIGNLHFNNCFRITISNVDFNGIIENKFKDQSNMILENFKYQNTQERISYNGISIIPDYESFGNYTIRNSTFYGSKSISEYIISLPYLYDYQYLSNLKIENSYFSGEYTCGIIKAYFTIGYFDKTDFIKGLSLHNGSVLNAGLSFLYIKDCNFLDNFSYNTGIIYLYENFILDGSNLQFLNSTSLYKGGIFSVVNYNLYLTTRLYLKNSKISNINLPISTKNLGLLAYLKGKTSFEIDNINVNKIKCGKNASCSLFSTEGDIDLIINNSKLNIITVYHSEGTLIHSIYPNVDGPSIKVNNSEIINIHQLDNTISSLLTWQDSGLFHIENTNIANYTGKYSGLIYGINNLKTSFVHVSLEDININNTNGLFKTDLGLISLFLVTIKNINYIGAFVNSNGELNIIKSNFSNIRNCKNFNGINCLDFKENLDSFIFVGCSIYNITDTTISNFIGYEGFRTKEKSIINLNNVKIINSYFENSFIYIDSEKNINNVDIIIEKSSFENNTSHNGVVFHINNYTPINHGIAISDSIFKDNKALNYGGVIYTFCLNMNQYVKFYNCTFINNKALSNIGNICYSLDEESEPFISNKNELLNKYGKDIFATNPQKIKLLTNITNDFHILSGNHIKENIIFNLYDDYDHLINLGSDSNEIKIENIIFYTLEVNDTYNAEILGETLNYCWNTKFIGNPGKYIIYFKVNQFGKFKYFKNNTYNINITIDECKTDNNDASNLYIYKYKEKQNFKSCYKPICDYSCNKGICINDNICNCTSPHYTGKYCNEYYQLENNKIFNISTFKYPLF
;
A
#
# COMPACT_ATOMS: atom_id res chain seq x y z
N MET A 1 43.67 -31.38 -104.34
CA MET A 1 43.28 -29.97 -104.09
C MET A 1 42.26 -29.77 -102.96
N LYS A 2 41.39 -30.74 -102.61
CA LYS A 2 40.48 -30.63 -101.44
C LYS A 2 41.12 -30.89 -100.06
N ILE A 3 42.24 -31.63 -99.99
CA ILE A 3 42.94 -31.92 -98.72
C ILE A 3 43.73 -30.70 -98.20
N ILE A 4 44.25 -29.86 -99.10
CA ILE A 4 45.02 -28.67 -98.72
C ILE A 4 44.11 -27.60 -98.09
N ASN A 5 42.87 -27.43 -98.57
CA ASN A 5 41.91 -26.49 -97.95
C ASN A 5 41.40 -26.95 -96.57
N TYR A 6 41.39 -28.26 -96.28
CA TYR A 6 41.01 -28.75 -94.95
C TYR A 6 42.12 -28.53 -93.92
N CYS A 7 43.39 -28.70 -94.32
CA CYS A 7 44.54 -28.40 -93.46
C CYS A 7 44.69 -26.89 -93.18
N ILE A 8 44.41 -26.03 -94.16
CA ILE A 8 44.52 -24.56 -93.98
C ILE A 8 43.43 -24.02 -93.04
N ASN A 9 42.19 -24.53 -93.13
CA ASN A 9 41.13 -24.12 -92.19
C ASN A 9 41.29 -24.69 -90.77
N TYR A 10 41.94 -25.86 -90.60
CA TYR A 10 42.24 -26.40 -89.27
C TYR A 10 43.38 -25.63 -88.56
N ILE A 11 44.34 -25.10 -89.33
CA ILE A 11 45.43 -24.27 -88.80
C ILE A 11 44.92 -22.86 -88.45
N HIS A 12 44.03 -22.28 -89.26
CA HIS A 12 43.46 -20.96 -88.97
C HIS A 12 42.53 -20.94 -87.74
N LYS A 13 41.85 -22.05 -87.43
CA LYS A 13 40.93 -22.14 -86.27
C LYS A 13 41.67 -22.38 -84.94
N ASN A 14 42.92 -22.84 -84.97
CA ASN A 14 43.75 -23.04 -83.78
C ASN A 14 44.75 -21.89 -83.52
N PHE A 15 44.98 -21.00 -84.49
CA PHE A 15 45.87 -19.84 -84.31
C PHE A 15 45.26 -18.71 -83.46
N SER A 16 43.94 -18.72 -83.18
CA SER A 16 43.32 -17.78 -82.23
C SER A 16 43.50 -18.17 -80.76
N LEU A 17 44.01 -19.37 -80.48
CA LEU A 17 44.34 -19.82 -79.11
C LEU A 17 45.74 -19.38 -78.68
N ILE A 18 46.66 -19.10 -79.61
CA ILE A 18 48.04 -18.72 -79.29
C ILE A 18 48.12 -17.31 -78.67
N PRO A 19 47.42 -16.27 -79.15
CA PRO A 19 47.37 -14.99 -78.46
C PRO A 19 46.74 -15.14 -77.07
N TYR A 20 45.72 -15.97 -76.91
CA TYR A 20 45.09 -16.25 -75.61
C TYR A 20 46.03 -17.01 -74.66
N LEU A 21 46.81 -17.97 -75.15
CA LEU A 21 47.79 -18.70 -74.34
C LEU A 21 48.99 -17.81 -73.98
N PHE A 22 49.40 -16.91 -74.88
CA PHE A 22 50.45 -15.93 -74.63
C PHE A 22 49.97 -14.81 -73.69
N PHE A 23 48.70 -14.40 -73.77
CA PHE A 23 48.06 -13.50 -72.82
C PHE A 23 47.86 -14.17 -71.45
N ILE A 24 47.47 -15.45 -71.42
CA ILE A 24 47.39 -16.28 -70.20
C ILE A 24 48.79 -16.52 -69.62
N LEU A 25 49.84 -16.72 -70.42
CA LEU A 25 51.22 -16.91 -69.94
C LEU A 25 51.89 -15.59 -69.51
N LEU A 26 51.56 -14.47 -70.15
CA LEU A 26 51.97 -13.13 -69.69
C LEU A 26 51.22 -12.71 -68.43
N PHE A 27 49.94 -13.09 -68.28
CA PHE A 27 49.22 -12.96 -67.02
C PHE A 27 49.62 -14.04 -66.00
N SER A 28 50.17 -15.19 -66.40
CA SER A 28 50.69 -16.24 -65.51
C SER A 28 52.09 -15.93 -64.97
N LYS A 29 52.67 -14.76 -65.28
CA LYS A 29 53.40 -14.00 -64.25
C LYS A 29 52.42 -13.50 -63.17
N ILE A 30 51.59 -14.42 -62.67
CA ILE A 30 50.92 -14.32 -61.39
C ILE A 30 52.07 -14.18 -60.41
N THR A 31 52.16 -13.00 -59.83
CA THR A 31 53.01 -12.62 -58.71
C THR A 31 53.23 -13.82 -57.79
N TYR A 32 54.38 -14.49 -57.91
CA TYR A 32 54.82 -15.41 -56.88
C TYR A 32 54.89 -14.57 -55.61
N LEU A 33 54.01 -14.88 -54.63
CA LEU A 33 54.05 -14.29 -53.30
C LEU A 33 55.47 -14.53 -52.78
N LYS A 34 56.29 -13.48 -52.78
CA LYS A 34 57.66 -13.58 -52.34
C LYS A 34 57.62 -13.59 -50.81
N ASN A 35 57.58 -14.79 -50.24
CA ASN A 35 57.72 -14.98 -48.81
C ASN A 35 59.15 -14.57 -48.43
N ILE A 36 59.28 -13.49 -47.65
CA ILE A 36 60.57 -13.06 -47.12
C ILE A 36 60.64 -13.48 -45.66
N GLN A 37 61.66 -14.26 -45.34
CA GLN A 37 62.02 -14.56 -43.97
C GLN A 37 62.86 -13.41 -43.42
N VAL A 38 62.54 -12.98 -42.20
CA VAL A 38 63.16 -11.85 -41.53
C VAL A 38 63.62 -12.29 -40.14
N SER A 39 64.83 -11.91 -39.77
CA SER A 39 65.49 -12.29 -38.51
C SER A 39 66.05 -11.11 -37.72
N ASN A 40 66.05 -9.90 -38.29
CA ASN A 40 66.48 -8.66 -37.65
C ASN A 40 65.70 -7.43 -38.18
N GLU A 41 65.83 -6.28 -37.51
CA GLU A 41 65.12 -5.04 -37.86
C GLU A 41 65.48 -4.53 -39.27
N ASN A 42 66.74 -4.63 -39.69
CA ASN A 42 67.16 -4.18 -41.03
C ASN A 42 66.50 -5.00 -42.14
N GLU A 43 66.41 -6.32 -41.95
CA GLU A 43 65.67 -7.20 -42.85
C GLU A 43 64.18 -6.88 -42.87
N LEU A 44 63.57 -6.56 -41.72
CA LEU A 44 62.17 -6.15 -41.65
C LEU A 44 61.94 -4.83 -42.41
N LYS A 45 62.80 -3.84 -42.18
CA LYS A 45 62.78 -2.53 -42.84
C LYS A 45 62.91 -2.67 -44.35
N ASN A 46 63.80 -3.54 -44.82
CA ASN A 46 63.92 -3.85 -46.25
C ASN A 46 62.66 -4.56 -46.77
N ALA A 47 62.15 -5.55 -46.05
CA ALA A 47 60.95 -6.28 -46.44
C ALA A 47 59.71 -5.38 -46.57
N LEU A 48 59.54 -4.42 -45.66
CA LEU A 48 58.47 -3.42 -45.67
C LEU A 48 58.62 -2.38 -46.79
N LYS A 49 59.84 -1.97 -47.15
CA LYS A 49 60.09 -0.99 -48.24
C LYS A 49 59.83 -1.53 -49.64
N TYR A 50 60.07 -2.83 -49.89
CA TYR A 50 59.94 -3.43 -51.22
C TYR A 50 58.53 -3.96 -51.54
N ASN A 51 57.49 -3.52 -50.80
CA ASN A 51 56.10 -3.95 -50.98
C ASN A 51 55.94 -5.48 -51.07
N ASN A 52 56.68 -6.23 -50.25
CA ASN A 52 56.56 -7.68 -50.23
C ASN A 52 55.20 -8.09 -49.67
N THR A 53 54.59 -9.09 -50.31
CA THR A 53 53.25 -9.54 -49.98
C THR A 53 53.20 -10.41 -48.72
N SER A 54 54.31 -11.07 -48.34
CA SER A 54 54.37 -11.91 -47.14
C SER A 54 55.73 -11.87 -46.44
N ILE A 55 55.71 -11.51 -45.15
CA ILE A 55 56.85 -11.36 -44.25
C ILE A 55 56.69 -12.39 -43.12
N ILE A 56 57.72 -13.22 -42.92
CA ILE A 56 57.76 -14.28 -41.90
C ILE A 56 58.92 -13.99 -40.94
N LEU A 57 58.60 -13.60 -39.72
CA LEU A 57 59.53 -13.42 -38.63
C LEU A 57 60.01 -14.79 -38.13
N THR A 58 61.32 -14.99 -38.18
CA THR A 58 61.99 -16.23 -37.73
C THR A 58 62.56 -16.12 -36.32
N SER A 59 62.69 -14.90 -35.80
CA SER A 59 63.18 -14.56 -34.46
C SER A 59 62.41 -13.35 -33.90
N SER A 60 62.46 -13.16 -32.58
CA SER A 60 61.91 -11.95 -31.93
C SER A 60 62.73 -10.72 -32.27
N LEU A 61 62.04 -9.58 -32.49
CA LEU A 61 62.61 -8.32 -32.95
C LEU A 61 62.27 -7.18 -31.99
N ILE A 62 63.24 -6.28 -31.80
CA ILE A 62 63.03 -4.97 -31.16
C ILE A 62 63.23 -3.90 -32.23
N ILE A 63 62.23 -3.04 -32.40
CA ILE A 63 62.17 -1.98 -33.42
C ILE A 63 62.31 -0.62 -32.74
N LYS A 64 63.14 0.27 -33.28
CA LYS A 64 63.39 1.58 -32.66
C LYS A 64 62.39 2.65 -33.09
N ASP A 65 62.12 2.70 -34.39
CA ASP A 65 61.35 3.79 -35.02
C ASP A 65 59.92 3.38 -35.36
N ASP A 66 59.06 4.38 -35.59
CA ASP A 66 57.77 4.21 -36.25
C ASP A 66 57.92 3.84 -37.74
N TYR A 67 56.99 3.03 -38.25
CA TYR A 67 56.97 2.66 -39.68
C TYR A 67 55.66 3.09 -40.33
N ILE A 68 55.78 4.04 -41.26
CA ILE A 68 54.67 4.47 -42.13
C ILE A 68 54.75 3.70 -43.44
N LEU A 69 53.71 2.92 -43.71
CA LEU A 69 53.55 2.06 -44.86
C LEU A 69 52.50 2.67 -45.77
N ASN A 70 52.93 3.32 -46.85
CA ASN A 70 52.04 3.90 -47.86
C ASN A 70 51.92 2.96 -49.05
N SER A 71 50.68 2.62 -49.40
CA SER A 71 50.37 1.79 -50.55
C SER A 71 49.77 2.67 -51.65
N GLU A 72 50.48 2.83 -52.78
CA GLU A 72 50.01 3.61 -53.94
C GLU A 72 49.08 2.82 -54.89
N LEU A 73 49.05 1.49 -54.76
CA LEU A 73 48.23 0.56 -55.57
C LEU A 73 47.57 -0.45 -54.61
N ASN A 74 46.44 -1.09 -54.95
CA ASN A 74 45.70 -2.02 -54.06
C ASN A 74 46.52 -3.24 -53.53
N TYR A 75 47.47 -3.01 -52.62
CA TYR A 75 48.42 -4.01 -52.14
C TYR A 75 47.83 -4.85 -50.99
N ASN A 76 48.33 -6.08 -50.93
CA ASN A 76 48.07 -7.07 -49.91
C ASN A 76 49.35 -7.29 -49.11
N ILE A 77 49.30 -7.20 -47.79
CA ILE A 77 50.47 -7.44 -46.92
C ILE A 77 50.13 -8.46 -45.83
N LYS A 78 51.06 -9.39 -45.62
CA LYS A 78 50.95 -10.45 -44.61
C LYS A 78 52.19 -10.46 -43.72
N ILE A 79 52.04 -10.25 -42.41
CA ILE A 79 53.12 -10.28 -41.41
C ILE A 79 52.86 -11.43 -40.44
N SER A 80 53.87 -12.27 -40.21
CA SER A 80 53.67 -13.45 -39.36
C SER A 80 54.88 -13.92 -38.62
N GLY A 81 54.66 -14.50 -37.44
CA GLY A 81 55.69 -15.28 -36.76
C GLY A 81 55.70 -16.71 -37.28
N LEU A 82 56.88 -17.30 -37.36
CA LEU A 82 57.03 -18.75 -37.53
C LEU A 82 56.32 -19.51 -36.39
N LYS A 83 56.27 -18.92 -35.19
CA LYS A 83 55.57 -19.41 -34.00
C LYS A 83 54.96 -18.24 -33.22
N LYS A 84 53.86 -18.48 -32.52
CA LYS A 84 53.14 -17.48 -31.70
C LYS A 84 54.02 -16.72 -30.72
N ASN A 85 55.03 -17.37 -30.14
CA ASN A 85 55.91 -16.78 -29.13
C ASN A 85 56.98 -15.83 -29.70
N ILE A 86 57.08 -15.68 -31.02
CA ILE A 86 57.96 -14.70 -31.64
C ILE A 86 57.41 -13.31 -31.37
N GLU A 87 58.24 -12.45 -30.78
CA GLU A 87 57.83 -11.10 -30.38
C GLU A 87 58.24 -10.06 -31.44
N LEU A 88 57.31 -9.21 -31.84
CA LEU A 88 57.56 -7.97 -32.57
C LEU A 88 57.32 -6.81 -31.62
N LYS A 89 58.40 -6.26 -31.05
CA LYS A 89 58.33 -5.25 -29.99
C LYS A 89 58.91 -3.92 -30.48
N PHE A 90 58.25 -2.80 -30.17
CA PHE A 90 58.82 -1.47 -30.32
C PHE A 90 59.52 -1.04 -29.03
N GLU A 91 60.68 -0.38 -29.15
CA GLU A 91 61.47 0.13 -28.02
C GLU A 91 60.70 1.23 -27.28
N ASN A 92 60.12 2.17 -28.03
CA ASN A 92 59.11 3.09 -27.54
C ASN A 92 57.72 2.48 -27.79
N GLU A 93 56.97 2.22 -26.72
CA GLU A 93 55.67 1.57 -26.82
C GLU A 93 54.62 2.42 -27.55
N THR A 94 54.84 3.74 -27.70
CA THR A 94 53.97 4.59 -28.51
C THR A 94 54.20 4.44 -30.00
N HIS A 95 55.31 3.82 -30.41
CA HIS A 95 55.59 3.53 -31.82
C HIS A 95 54.83 2.29 -32.31
N GLY A 96 54.74 2.12 -33.62
CA GLY A 96 53.94 1.09 -34.25
C GLY A 96 54.08 1.02 -35.78
N LEU A 97 53.20 0.23 -36.38
CA LEU A 97 53.03 0.16 -37.83
C LEU A 97 51.81 1.00 -38.22
N ASN A 98 51.99 1.88 -39.20
CA ASN A 98 50.94 2.73 -39.75
C ASN A 98 50.70 2.37 -41.22
N PHE A 99 49.60 1.67 -41.50
CA PHE A 99 49.21 1.21 -42.82
C PHE A 99 48.25 2.21 -43.49
N ASN A 100 48.61 2.72 -44.66
CA ASN A 100 47.82 3.67 -45.43
C ASN A 100 47.43 3.07 -46.79
N ASN A 101 46.12 3.00 -47.07
CA ASN A 101 45.52 2.57 -48.35
C ASN A 101 45.84 1.12 -48.77
N TYR A 102 45.77 0.17 -47.84
CA TYR A 102 45.94 -1.27 -48.15
C TYR A 102 44.59 -1.96 -48.42
N ASN A 103 44.56 -2.85 -49.42
CA ASN A 103 43.36 -3.63 -49.70
C ASN A 103 43.20 -4.79 -48.70
N THR A 104 44.29 -5.51 -48.42
CA THR A 104 44.29 -6.58 -47.41
C THR A 104 45.53 -6.51 -46.51
N ILE A 105 45.32 -6.69 -45.21
CA ILE A 105 46.36 -6.79 -44.18
C ILE A 105 46.10 -8.04 -43.36
N GLU A 106 47.09 -8.93 -43.25
CA GLU A 106 47.06 -10.12 -42.40
C GLU A 106 48.21 -10.06 -41.38
N ILE A 107 47.90 -10.11 -40.08
CA ILE A 107 48.89 -10.24 -39.00
C ILE A 107 48.57 -11.52 -38.24
N TYR A 108 49.49 -12.48 -38.14
CA TYR A 108 49.17 -13.74 -37.47
C TYR A 108 50.34 -14.46 -36.80
N ASN A 109 50.02 -15.28 -35.79
CA ASN A 109 50.93 -16.20 -35.12
C ASN A 109 52.19 -15.52 -34.54
N LEU A 110 52.02 -14.43 -33.80
CA LEU A 110 53.11 -13.70 -33.13
C LEU A 110 52.61 -12.97 -31.87
N LYS A 111 53.54 -12.48 -31.05
CA LYS A 111 53.27 -11.52 -29.99
C LYS A 111 53.69 -10.13 -30.47
N TYR A 112 52.80 -9.15 -30.38
CA TYR A 112 53.02 -7.78 -30.87
C TYR A 112 52.99 -6.80 -29.70
N ILE A 113 54.02 -5.97 -29.55
CA ILE A 113 54.08 -4.93 -28.51
C ILE A 113 54.38 -3.59 -29.19
N GLY A 114 53.36 -2.74 -29.30
CA GLY A 114 53.39 -1.46 -30.00
C GLY A 114 52.00 -1.08 -30.54
N ASN A 115 51.91 0.00 -31.31
CA ASN A 115 50.66 0.46 -31.90
C ASN A 115 50.42 -0.08 -33.31
N LEU A 116 49.15 -0.15 -33.71
CA LEU A 116 48.72 -0.42 -35.08
C LEU A 116 47.75 0.67 -35.53
N HIS A 117 48.11 1.38 -36.59
CA HIS A 117 47.25 2.36 -37.23
C HIS A 117 46.90 1.89 -38.63
N PHE A 118 45.61 1.87 -38.96
CA PHE A 118 45.07 1.53 -40.25
C PHE A 118 44.33 2.75 -40.78
N ASN A 119 44.80 3.34 -41.87
CA ASN A 119 44.13 4.45 -42.55
C ASN A 119 43.68 3.98 -43.93
N ASN A 120 42.37 4.05 -44.17
CA ASN A 120 41.71 3.68 -45.41
C ASN A 120 42.05 2.26 -45.89
N CYS A 121 41.99 1.29 -44.97
CA CYS A 121 42.28 -0.12 -45.26
C CYS A 121 40.99 -0.95 -45.35
N PHE A 122 40.86 -1.76 -46.41
CA PHE A 122 39.61 -2.46 -46.71
C PHE A 122 39.42 -3.77 -45.94
N ARG A 123 40.40 -4.69 -45.91
CA ARG A 123 40.32 -5.96 -45.16
C ARG A 123 41.51 -6.11 -44.22
N ILE A 124 41.24 -6.23 -42.93
CA ILE A 124 42.24 -6.38 -41.87
C ILE A 124 41.95 -7.69 -41.14
N THR A 125 42.91 -8.59 -41.05
CA THR A 125 42.77 -9.84 -40.30
C THR A 125 43.94 -9.97 -39.33
N ILE A 126 43.64 -10.01 -38.03
CA ILE A 126 44.61 -10.24 -36.97
C ILE A 126 44.22 -11.53 -36.27
N SER A 127 45.04 -12.58 -36.41
CA SER A 127 44.65 -13.91 -35.92
C SER A 127 45.76 -14.64 -35.16
N ASN A 128 45.41 -15.29 -34.05
CA ASN A 128 46.36 -15.98 -33.18
C ASN A 128 47.53 -15.07 -32.74
N VAL A 129 47.20 -13.86 -32.26
CA VAL A 129 48.17 -12.83 -31.85
C VAL A 129 47.95 -12.47 -30.38
N ASP A 130 49.04 -12.37 -29.62
CA ASP A 130 49.06 -11.73 -28.31
C ASP A 130 49.50 -10.28 -28.48
N PHE A 131 48.56 -9.34 -28.35
CA PHE A 131 48.75 -7.93 -28.67
C PHE A 131 48.80 -7.06 -27.42
N ASN A 132 49.80 -6.18 -27.36
CA ASN A 132 49.96 -5.17 -26.33
C ASN A 132 50.14 -3.78 -26.97
N GLY A 133 49.12 -2.93 -26.88
CA GLY A 133 49.16 -1.55 -27.35
C GLY A 133 47.80 -1.01 -27.82
N ILE A 134 47.82 -0.05 -28.74
CA ILE A 134 46.62 0.60 -29.30
C ILE A 134 46.38 0.14 -30.73
N ILE A 135 45.11 -0.09 -31.08
CA ILE A 135 44.67 -0.29 -32.47
C ILE A 135 43.78 0.89 -32.87
N GLU A 136 44.11 1.54 -33.99
CA GLU A 136 43.29 2.59 -34.57
C GLU A 136 42.97 2.24 -36.03
N ASN A 137 41.69 2.25 -36.40
CA ASN A 137 41.24 2.04 -37.77
C ASN A 137 40.39 3.22 -38.23
N LYS A 138 40.96 4.08 -39.09
CA LYS A 138 40.29 5.18 -39.76
C LYS A 138 40.00 4.78 -41.20
N PHE A 139 38.78 4.93 -41.70
CA PHE A 139 38.44 4.51 -43.07
C PHE A 139 37.42 5.43 -43.72
N LYS A 140 37.55 5.65 -45.03
CA LYS A 140 36.66 6.54 -45.80
C LYS A 140 35.48 5.83 -46.46
N ASP A 141 35.67 4.57 -46.81
CA ASP A 141 34.68 3.78 -47.55
C ASP A 141 34.17 2.62 -46.68
N GLN A 142 34.51 1.39 -47.05
CA GLN A 142 34.20 0.19 -46.29
C GLN A 142 35.46 -0.33 -45.61
N SER A 143 35.31 -0.86 -44.40
CA SER A 143 36.39 -1.60 -43.73
C SER A 143 35.85 -2.90 -43.17
N ASN A 144 36.60 -3.99 -43.29
CA ASN A 144 36.29 -5.29 -42.73
C ASN A 144 37.46 -5.72 -41.85
N MET A 145 37.27 -5.74 -40.54
CA MET A 145 38.30 -6.16 -39.59
C MET A 145 37.89 -7.44 -38.87
N ILE A 146 38.77 -8.43 -38.86
CA ILE A 146 38.59 -9.72 -38.19
C ILE A 146 39.69 -9.88 -37.13
N LEU A 147 39.29 -10.03 -35.87
CA LEU A 147 40.14 -10.39 -34.75
C LEU A 147 39.77 -11.82 -34.29
N GLU A 148 40.68 -12.79 -34.44
CA GLU A 148 40.38 -14.20 -34.16
C GLU A 148 41.47 -14.87 -33.33
N ASN A 149 41.12 -15.61 -32.28
CA ASN A 149 42.10 -16.19 -31.35
C ASN A 149 43.08 -15.11 -30.83
N PHE A 150 42.57 -13.92 -30.61
CA PHE A 150 43.31 -12.69 -30.31
C PHE A 150 43.33 -12.47 -28.80
N LYS A 151 44.51 -12.19 -28.23
CA LYS A 151 44.64 -11.79 -26.83
C LYS A 151 45.08 -10.34 -26.77
N TYR A 152 44.20 -9.47 -26.29
CA TYR A 152 44.44 -8.03 -26.18
C TYR A 152 44.75 -7.61 -24.75
N GLN A 153 45.75 -6.77 -24.60
CA GLN A 153 45.98 -5.95 -23.41
C GLN A 153 46.58 -4.61 -23.84
N ASN A 154 46.52 -3.58 -23.00
CA ASN A 154 47.35 -2.40 -23.17
C ASN A 154 48.03 -2.11 -21.85
N THR A 155 49.35 -2.27 -21.74
CA THR A 155 50.10 -1.97 -20.51
C THR A 155 50.99 -0.74 -20.67
N GLN A 156 50.74 0.08 -21.68
CA GLN A 156 51.55 1.27 -21.95
C GLN A 156 51.51 2.25 -20.78
N GLU A 157 52.61 2.94 -20.50
CA GLU A 157 52.61 4.00 -19.47
C GLU A 157 51.68 5.17 -19.86
N ARG A 158 51.52 5.40 -21.18
CA ARG A 158 50.65 6.46 -21.71
C ARG A 158 49.19 6.03 -21.65
N ILE A 159 48.37 6.88 -21.03
CA ILE A 159 46.92 6.72 -21.03
C ILE A 159 46.36 7.05 -22.42
N SER A 160 45.67 6.09 -22.99
CA SER A 160 44.86 6.19 -24.20
C SER A 160 43.38 6.35 -23.84
N TYR A 161 42.61 7.02 -24.68
CA TYR A 161 41.18 7.15 -24.43
C TYR A 161 40.48 5.79 -24.58
N ASN A 162 40.75 5.10 -25.69
CA ASN A 162 40.28 3.74 -25.94
C ASN A 162 41.44 2.83 -26.34
N GLY A 163 41.29 1.52 -26.11
CA GLY A 163 42.25 0.51 -26.54
C GLY A 163 42.23 0.25 -28.04
N ILE A 164 41.04 0.01 -28.58
CA ILE A 164 40.76 -0.22 -30.00
C ILE A 164 39.75 0.84 -30.45
N SER A 165 40.18 1.74 -31.33
CA SER A 165 39.36 2.82 -31.88
C SER A 165 39.06 2.56 -33.35
N ILE A 166 37.79 2.44 -33.68
CA ILE A 166 37.29 2.25 -35.04
C ILE A 166 36.55 3.53 -35.41
N ILE A 167 37.13 4.32 -36.31
CA ILE A 167 36.69 5.68 -36.62
C ILE A 167 36.27 5.72 -38.10
N PRO A 168 34.97 5.63 -38.40
CA PRO A 168 34.48 5.89 -39.75
C PRO A 168 34.79 7.33 -40.19
N ASP A 169 34.85 7.59 -41.50
CA ASP A 169 34.68 8.93 -42.08
C ASP A 169 33.18 9.17 -42.41
N TYR A 170 32.84 10.35 -42.86
CA TYR A 170 31.48 10.68 -43.32
C TYR A 170 31.03 9.72 -44.44
N GLU A 171 29.83 9.14 -44.32
CA GLU A 171 29.23 8.15 -45.25
C GLU A 171 29.87 6.75 -45.30
N SER A 172 30.69 6.38 -44.32
CA SER A 172 31.38 5.09 -44.30
C SER A 172 30.72 4.05 -43.37
N PHE A 173 30.92 2.75 -43.67
CA PHE A 173 30.48 1.66 -42.77
C PHE A 173 31.50 0.53 -42.70
N GLY A 174 31.59 -0.12 -41.54
CA GLY A 174 32.51 -1.24 -41.36
C GLY A 174 31.85 -2.52 -40.89
N ASN A 175 32.54 -3.64 -41.13
CA ASN A 175 32.21 -4.97 -40.64
C ASN A 175 33.33 -5.43 -39.69
N TYR A 176 33.01 -5.58 -38.41
CA TYR A 176 33.97 -5.91 -37.36
C TYR A 176 33.59 -7.27 -36.78
N THR A 177 34.48 -8.24 -36.84
CA THR A 177 34.25 -9.59 -36.32
C THR A 177 35.32 -9.96 -35.30
N ILE A 178 34.91 -10.33 -34.10
CA ILE A 178 35.76 -10.79 -33.00
C ILE A 178 35.33 -12.21 -32.63
N ARG A 179 36.26 -13.17 -32.66
CA ARG A 179 35.96 -14.58 -32.35
C ARG A 179 37.01 -15.20 -31.46
N ASN A 180 36.59 -16.04 -30.51
CA ASN A 180 37.49 -16.87 -29.69
C ASN A 180 38.62 -16.06 -29.04
N SER A 181 38.33 -14.83 -28.61
CA SER A 181 39.34 -13.83 -28.26
C SER A 181 39.19 -13.36 -26.81
N THR A 182 40.28 -12.87 -26.21
CA THR A 182 40.33 -12.41 -24.82
C THR A 182 40.84 -10.99 -24.75
N PHE A 183 40.13 -10.09 -24.07
CA PHE A 183 40.50 -8.68 -23.95
C PHE A 183 40.57 -8.26 -22.49
N TYR A 184 41.67 -7.59 -22.12
CA TYR A 184 41.90 -7.06 -20.79
C TYR A 184 42.04 -5.54 -20.82
N GLY A 185 41.24 -4.87 -20.01
CA GLY A 185 41.36 -3.47 -19.66
C GLY A 185 42.61 -3.22 -18.81
N SER A 186 42.93 -1.94 -18.65
CA SER A 186 44.05 -1.51 -17.82
C SER A 186 43.92 -0.03 -17.49
N LYS A 187 44.78 0.45 -16.59
CA LYS A 187 44.93 1.89 -16.29
C LYS A 187 45.40 2.72 -17.49
N SER A 188 45.92 2.07 -18.54
CA SER A 188 46.35 2.70 -19.79
C SER A 188 45.18 3.02 -20.73
N ILE A 189 43.96 2.62 -20.37
CA ILE A 189 42.72 2.91 -21.12
C ILE A 189 41.81 3.71 -20.19
N SER A 190 41.50 4.96 -20.53
CA SER A 190 40.66 5.80 -19.65
C SER A 190 39.17 5.52 -19.79
N GLU A 191 38.71 5.01 -20.94
CA GLU A 191 37.28 4.92 -21.25
C GLU A 191 36.82 3.52 -21.68
N TYR A 192 37.14 3.05 -22.88
CA TYR A 192 36.65 1.75 -23.36
C TYR A 192 37.73 0.90 -24.03
N ILE A 193 37.65 -0.42 -23.86
CA ILE A 193 38.50 -1.36 -24.61
C ILE A 193 38.23 -1.21 -26.11
N ILE A 194 36.96 -1.20 -26.53
CA ILE A 194 36.54 -1.04 -27.93
C ILE A 194 35.63 0.18 -28.05
N SER A 195 35.90 1.04 -29.03
CA SER A 195 35.10 2.23 -29.31
C SER A 195 34.83 2.42 -30.79
N LEU A 196 33.54 2.50 -31.13
CA LEU A 196 32.98 2.96 -32.39
C LEU A 196 32.23 4.28 -32.08
N PRO A 197 32.92 5.44 -32.12
CA PRO A 197 32.36 6.71 -31.68
C PRO A 197 31.31 7.25 -32.67
N TYR A 198 30.49 8.17 -32.16
CA TYR A 198 29.47 8.89 -32.92
C TYR A 198 30.09 9.81 -33.97
N LEU A 199 29.54 9.78 -35.20
CA LEU A 199 29.80 10.77 -36.26
C LEU A 199 28.49 11.42 -36.67
N TYR A 200 28.56 12.65 -37.16
CA TYR A 200 27.43 13.59 -37.23
C TYR A 200 26.29 13.26 -38.23
N ASP A 201 26.20 12.05 -38.80
CA ASP A 201 25.16 11.74 -39.79
C ASP A 201 24.55 10.33 -39.68
N TYR A 202 23.25 10.23 -39.94
CA TYR A 202 22.34 9.14 -39.55
C TYR A 202 22.25 7.98 -40.58
N GLN A 203 23.04 7.98 -41.65
CA GLN A 203 22.69 7.15 -42.82
C GLN A 203 23.27 5.72 -42.80
N TYR A 204 24.38 5.46 -42.12
CA TYR A 204 25.10 4.18 -42.26
C TYR A 204 25.37 3.51 -40.90
N LEU A 205 25.05 2.21 -40.82
CA LEU A 205 25.28 1.39 -39.64
C LEU A 205 26.46 0.44 -39.85
N SER A 206 27.41 0.43 -38.93
CA SER A 206 28.51 -0.54 -38.92
C SER A 206 28.06 -1.86 -38.29
N ASN A 207 28.53 -3.01 -38.78
CA ASN A 207 28.29 -4.30 -38.15
C ASN A 207 29.40 -4.61 -37.14
N LEU A 208 29.06 -4.91 -35.89
CA LEU A 208 30.00 -5.40 -34.88
C LEU A 208 29.52 -6.77 -34.41
N LYS A 209 30.33 -7.81 -34.64
CA LYS A 209 30.02 -9.19 -34.31
C LYS A 209 31.06 -9.76 -33.36
N ILE A 210 30.65 -10.22 -32.18
CA ILE A 210 31.50 -10.79 -31.13
C ILE A 210 30.97 -12.17 -30.76
N GLU A 211 31.78 -13.21 -30.90
CA GLU A 211 31.40 -14.60 -30.62
C GLU A 211 32.44 -15.31 -29.75
N ASN A 212 31.97 -16.12 -28.79
CA ASN A 212 32.81 -17.02 -27.98
C ASN A 212 34.04 -16.32 -27.36
N SER A 213 33.85 -15.11 -26.85
CA SER A 213 34.96 -14.26 -26.42
C SER A 213 34.86 -13.90 -24.93
N TYR A 214 35.94 -13.34 -24.40
CA TYR A 214 36.05 -12.92 -23.01
C TYR A 214 36.56 -11.48 -22.95
N PHE A 215 35.85 -10.64 -22.21
CA PHE A 215 36.23 -9.25 -21.97
C PHE A 215 36.27 -8.98 -20.47
N SER A 216 37.38 -8.42 -19.99
CA SER A 216 37.42 -7.84 -18.65
C SER A 216 37.90 -6.41 -18.65
N GLY A 217 37.13 -5.52 -18.01
CA GLY A 217 37.56 -4.13 -17.78
C GLY A 217 38.55 -3.97 -16.62
N GLU A 218 38.82 -5.04 -15.86
CA GLU A 218 39.68 -5.06 -14.66
C GLU A 218 39.38 -3.94 -13.64
N TYR A 219 38.13 -3.49 -13.57
CA TYR A 219 37.69 -2.31 -12.82
C TYR A 219 38.49 -1.03 -13.14
N THR A 220 38.96 -0.89 -14.37
CA THR A 220 39.74 0.27 -14.80
C THR A 220 39.07 1.04 -15.93
N CYS A 221 38.35 0.35 -16.81
CA CYS A 221 37.67 0.96 -17.95
C CYS A 221 36.40 0.19 -18.33
N GLY A 222 35.59 0.83 -19.17
CA GLY A 222 34.44 0.23 -19.82
C GLY A 222 34.88 -0.74 -20.92
N ILE A 223 33.93 -1.54 -21.41
CA ILE A 223 34.27 -2.57 -22.41
C ILE A 223 33.99 -2.08 -23.82
N ILE A 224 32.74 -1.74 -24.14
CA ILE A 224 32.32 -1.41 -25.50
C ILE A 224 31.55 -0.10 -25.54
N LYS A 225 31.96 0.80 -26.43
CA LYS A 225 31.19 1.96 -26.87
C LYS A 225 30.83 1.78 -28.35
N ALA A 226 29.54 1.79 -28.69
CA ALA A 226 29.05 1.47 -30.03
C ALA A 226 27.90 2.39 -30.47
N TYR A 227 28.19 3.39 -31.30
CA TYR A 227 27.18 4.24 -31.92
C TYR A 227 26.95 3.82 -33.37
N PHE A 228 25.73 3.98 -33.88
CA PHE A 228 25.35 3.63 -35.25
C PHE A 228 25.81 2.22 -35.66
N THR A 229 25.50 1.23 -34.82
CA THR A 229 26.02 -0.13 -34.95
C THR A 229 24.88 -1.15 -35.02
N ILE A 230 25.05 -2.18 -35.86
CA ILE A 230 24.32 -3.45 -35.76
C ILE A 230 25.23 -4.41 -35.00
N GLY A 231 24.97 -4.56 -33.70
CA GLY A 231 25.77 -5.37 -32.78
C GLY A 231 25.22 -6.79 -32.63
N TYR A 232 26.06 -7.81 -32.79
CA TYR A 232 25.76 -9.21 -32.52
C TYR A 232 26.75 -9.75 -31.49
N PHE A 233 26.29 -10.09 -30.29
CA PHE A 233 27.10 -10.60 -29.20
C PHE A 233 26.59 -11.99 -28.82
N ASP A 234 27.40 -13.03 -29.01
CA ASP A 234 27.02 -14.43 -28.74
C ASP A 234 28.06 -15.10 -27.85
N LYS A 235 27.59 -15.82 -26.83
CA LYS A 235 28.43 -16.68 -25.96
C LYS A 235 29.67 -15.97 -25.43
N THR A 236 29.49 -14.76 -24.92
CA THR A 236 30.58 -13.88 -24.52
C THR A 236 30.46 -13.49 -23.05
N ASP A 237 31.59 -13.49 -22.35
CA ASP A 237 31.68 -13.07 -20.96
C ASP A 237 32.17 -11.61 -20.86
N PHE A 238 31.42 -10.80 -20.13
CA PHE A 238 31.74 -9.40 -19.82
C PHE A 238 31.90 -9.23 -18.32
N ILE A 239 33.13 -9.00 -17.86
CA ILE A 239 33.47 -9.09 -16.43
C ILE A 239 34.20 -7.84 -15.94
N LYS A 240 33.86 -7.33 -14.74
CA LYS A 240 34.59 -6.22 -14.09
C LYS A 240 34.72 -4.96 -14.95
N GLY A 241 33.74 -4.65 -15.79
CA GLY A 241 33.67 -3.36 -16.48
C GLY A 241 33.49 -2.22 -15.47
N LEU A 242 34.18 -1.10 -15.68
CA LEU A 242 34.03 0.13 -14.90
C LEU A 242 33.89 1.35 -15.80
N SER A 243 32.77 2.06 -15.73
CA SER A 243 32.60 3.36 -16.41
C SER A 243 32.18 4.44 -15.42
N LEU A 244 32.94 5.55 -15.42
CA LEU A 244 32.59 6.77 -14.66
C LEU A 244 31.40 7.52 -15.27
N HIS A 245 31.21 7.33 -16.58
CA HIS A 245 30.12 7.92 -17.33
C HIS A 245 29.02 6.86 -17.49
N ASN A 246 28.74 6.46 -18.72
CA ASN A 246 27.60 5.61 -19.04
C ASN A 246 28.05 4.22 -19.49
N GLY A 247 27.30 3.17 -19.16
CA GLY A 247 27.50 1.84 -19.77
C GLY A 247 28.88 1.24 -19.50
N SER A 248 29.09 0.56 -18.36
CA SER A 248 30.38 -0.08 -18.09
C SER A 248 30.70 -1.26 -18.99
N VAL A 249 29.69 -1.95 -19.52
CA VAL A 249 29.88 -3.02 -20.50
C VAL A 249 29.56 -2.52 -21.89
N LEU A 250 28.38 -1.90 -22.06
CA LEU A 250 27.92 -1.42 -23.35
C LEU A 250 27.33 -0.01 -23.23
N ASN A 251 27.93 0.93 -23.95
CA ASN A 251 27.42 2.28 -24.13
C ASN A 251 27.07 2.46 -25.61
N ALA A 252 25.78 2.37 -25.93
CA ALA A 252 25.32 2.35 -27.31
C ALA A 252 24.29 3.43 -27.61
N GLY A 253 24.33 3.95 -28.84
CA GLY A 253 23.34 4.91 -29.32
C GLY A 253 22.94 4.68 -30.77
N LEU A 254 21.66 4.94 -31.11
CA LEU A 254 21.14 4.83 -32.48
C LEU A 254 21.50 3.49 -33.15
N SER A 255 21.43 2.39 -32.40
CA SER A 255 21.93 1.07 -32.81
C SER A 255 20.85 -0.01 -32.77
N PHE A 256 21.14 -1.14 -33.44
CA PHE A 256 20.40 -2.41 -33.36
C PHE A 256 21.29 -3.43 -32.65
N LEU A 257 20.85 -3.99 -31.53
CA LEU A 257 21.70 -4.83 -30.69
C LEU A 257 21.04 -6.20 -30.47
N TYR A 258 21.80 -7.26 -30.72
CA TYR A 258 21.39 -8.65 -30.52
C TYR A 258 22.40 -9.31 -29.57
N ILE A 259 21.97 -9.67 -28.36
CA ILE A 259 22.83 -10.24 -27.31
C ILE A 259 22.27 -11.61 -26.93
N LYS A 260 23.07 -12.66 -27.04
CA LYS A 260 22.63 -14.03 -26.80
C LYS A 260 23.66 -14.83 -25.99
N ASP A 261 23.17 -15.63 -25.05
CA ASP A 261 23.99 -16.59 -24.29
C ASP A 261 25.21 -15.92 -23.59
N CYS A 262 25.08 -14.66 -23.17
CA CYS A 262 26.19 -13.87 -22.60
C CYS A 262 26.10 -13.73 -21.07
N ASN A 263 27.27 -13.66 -20.42
CA ASN A 263 27.37 -13.43 -18.97
C ASN A 263 27.90 -12.03 -18.66
N PHE A 264 27.30 -11.38 -17.66
CA PHE A 264 27.68 -10.07 -17.14
C PHE A 264 28.00 -10.21 -15.66
N LEU A 265 29.29 -10.25 -15.33
CA LEU A 265 29.77 -10.59 -13.99
C LEU A 265 30.51 -9.42 -13.34
N ASP A 266 30.07 -9.02 -12.15
CA ASP A 266 30.72 -8.02 -11.30
C ASP A 266 31.00 -6.67 -11.99
N ASN A 267 30.11 -6.21 -12.88
CA ASN A 267 30.26 -4.94 -13.59
C ASN A 267 29.68 -3.78 -12.79
N PHE A 268 30.34 -2.62 -12.83
CA PHE A 268 29.90 -1.44 -12.09
C PHE A 268 29.95 -0.19 -12.95
N SER A 269 28.92 0.65 -12.91
CA SER A 269 28.96 1.97 -13.52
C SER A 269 28.53 3.05 -12.52
N TYR A 270 29.15 4.22 -12.59
CA TYR A 270 28.78 5.31 -11.71
C TYR A 270 27.46 5.95 -12.15
N ASN A 271 27.35 6.44 -13.39
CA ASN A 271 26.20 7.27 -13.78
C ASN A 271 24.96 6.48 -14.21
N THR A 272 25.13 5.51 -15.10
CA THR A 272 23.98 4.81 -15.70
C THR A 272 24.21 3.31 -15.72
N GLY A 273 23.23 2.53 -16.18
CA GLY A 273 23.32 1.07 -16.23
C GLY A 273 24.56 0.54 -16.93
N ILE A 274 24.93 -0.69 -16.56
CA ILE A 274 26.04 -1.40 -17.20
C ILE A 274 25.84 -1.52 -18.72
N ILE A 275 24.57 -1.54 -19.15
CA ILE A 275 24.13 -1.34 -20.53
C ILE A 275 23.37 -0.01 -20.59
N TYR A 276 23.96 0.98 -21.25
CA TYR A 276 23.34 2.28 -21.50
C TYR A 276 22.95 2.40 -22.97
N LEU A 277 21.68 2.75 -23.20
CA LEU A 277 21.07 2.92 -24.51
C LEU A 277 20.55 4.35 -24.69
N TYR A 278 21.12 5.07 -25.66
CA TYR A 278 20.67 6.40 -26.06
C TYR A 278 19.98 6.36 -27.43
N GLU A 279 18.67 6.61 -27.47
CA GLU A 279 17.86 6.67 -28.70
C GLU A 279 18.07 5.44 -29.61
N ASN A 280 18.21 4.25 -29.02
CA ASN A 280 18.42 3.04 -29.80
C ASN A 280 17.15 2.62 -30.53
N PHE A 281 17.29 1.89 -31.63
CA PHE A 281 16.16 1.34 -32.34
C PHE A 281 15.65 0.08 -31.64
N ILE A 282 16.54 -0.90 -31.45
CA ILE A 282 16.19 -2.22 -30.92
C ILE A 282 17.34 -2.77 -30.06
N LEU A 283 17.00 -3.36 -28.90
CA LEU A 283 17.83 -4.34 -28.21
C LEU A 283 17.03 -5.65 -28.06
N ASP A 284 17.61 -6.77 -28.49
CA ASP A 284 17.08 -8.12 -28.33
C ASP A 284 18.11 -8.96 -27.55
N GLY A 285 17.76 -9.28 -26.30
CA GLY A 285 18.59 -10.04 -25.37
C GLY A 285 17.96 -11.39 -25.04
N SER A 286 18.70 -12.48 -25.17
CA SER A 286 18.21 -13.82 -24.77
C SER A 286 19.24 -14.65 -24.02
N ASN A 287 18.79 -15.40 -23.01
CA ASN A 287 19.61 -16.26 -22.17
C ASN A 287 20.77 -15.51 -21.51
N LEU A 288 20.51 -14.32 -20.96
CA LEU A 288 21.54 -13.48 -20.34
C LEU A 288 21.64 -13.75 -18.83
N GLN A 289 22.86 -13.74 -18.30
CA GLN A 289 23.09 -13.86 -16.87
C GLN A 289 23.78 -12.61 -16.31
N PHE A 290 23.11 -11.91 -15.40
CA PHE A 290 23.65 -10.78 -14.66
C PHE A 290 23.93 -11.21 -13.21
N LEU A 291 25.19 -11.16 -12.80
CA LEU A 291 25.63 -11.48 -11.44
C LEU A 291 26.37 -10.29 -10.86
N ASN A 292 25.90 -9.80 -9.71
CA ASN A 292 26.57 -8.73 -8.95
C ASN A 292 26.95 -7.51 -9.82
N SER A 293 26.11 -7.19 -10.80
CA SER A 293 26.34 -6.10 -11.75
C SER A 293 25.30 -5.00 -11.56
N THR A 294 25.72 -3.76 -11.41
CA THR A 294 24.83 -2.64 -11.06
C THR A 294 25.42 -1.28 -11.45
N SER A 295 24.63 -0.21 -11.26
CA SER A 295 25.09 1.18 -11.32
C SER A 295 24.77 1.95 -10.03
N LEU A 296 25.39 3.13 -9.85
CA LEU A 296 25.16 4.00 -8.69
C LEU A 296 24.01 4.98 -8.87
N TYR A 297 23.72 5.52 -10.07
CA TYR A 297 22.69 6.58 -10.19
C TYR A 297 21.44 6.21 -10.98
N LYS A 298 21.53 5.67 -12.21
CA LYS A 298 20.33 5.42 -13.04
C LYS A 298 20.35 4.09 -13.77
N GLY A 299 19.41 3.21 -13.46
CA GLY A 299 19.27 1.93 -14.15
C GLY A 299 20.39 0.99 -13.73
N GLY A 300 20.19 -0.01 -12.87
CA GLY A 300 21.31 -0.84 -12.42
C GLY A 300 21.92 -1.65 -13.57
N ILE A 301 21.07 -2.34 -14.33
CA ILE A 301 21.49 -3.10 -15.51
C ILE A 301 21.29 -2.28 -16.77
N PHE A 302 20.05 -1.85 -17.03
CA PHE A 302 19.67 -1.09 -18.22
C PHE A 302 19.39 0.36 -17.88
N SER A 303 19.90 1.28 -18.68
CA SER A 303 19.48 2.67 -18.65
C SER A 303 19.17 3.11 -20.07
N VAL A 304 17.89 3.36 -20.33
CA VAL A 304 17.35 3.64 -21.65
C VAL A 304 16.81 5.05 -21.66
N VAL A 305 17.38 5.87 -22.54
CA VAL A 305 16.99 7.28 -22.67
C VAL A 305 16.64 7.55 -24.12
N ASN A 306 15.38 7.92 -24.36
CA ASN A 306 14.90 8.31 -25.67
C ASN A 306 14.23 9.68 -25.60
N TYR A 307 14.91 10.73 -26.06
CA TYR A 307 14.35 12.08 -26.10
C TYR A 307 13.54 12.35 -27.38
N ASN A 308 13.67 11.49 -28.39
CA ASN A 308 12.99 11.64 -29.66
C ASN A 308 11.55 11.11 -29.56
N LEU A 309 10.57 12.02 -29.58
CA LEU A 309 9.14 11.68 -29.51
C LEU A 309 8.63 10.84 -30.70
N TYR A 310 9.36 10.84 -31.83
CA TYR A 310 8.99 10.14 -33.04
C TYR A 310 9.59 8.73 -33.12
N LEU A 311 10.71 8.49 -32.43
CA LEU A 311 11.33 7.17 -32.35
C LEU A 311 10.85 6.44 -31.10
N THR A 312 10.72 5.12 -31.17
CA THR A 312 10.44 4.29 -29.99
C THR A 312 11.57 3.29 -29.85
N THR A 313 12.33 3.39 -28.76
CA THR A 313 13.33 2.37 -28.43
C THR A 313 12.61 1.12 -27.95
N ARG A 314 12.88 -0.01 -28.59
CA ARG A 314 12.29 -1.31 -28.23
C ARG A 314 13.34 -2.20 -27.58
N LEU A 315 13.03 -2.75 -26.42
CA LEU A 315 13.85 -3.71 -25.71
C LEU A 315 13.08 -5.02 -25.55
N TYR A 316 13.74 -6.13 -25.85
CA TYR A 316 13.24 -7.47 -25.59
C TYR A 316 14.27 -8.23 -24.75
N LEU A 317 13.85 -8.81 -23.63
CA LEU A 317 14.72 -9.63 -22.77
C LEU A 317 14.05 -10.96 -22.46
N LYS A 318 14.69 -12.07 -22.86
CA LYS A 318 14.15 -13.43 -22.72
C LYS A 318 15.03 -14.36 -21.89
N ASN A 319 14.42 -15.25 -21.11
CA ASN A 319 15.08 -16.39 -20.45
C ASN A 319 16.31 -15.98 -19.62
N SER A 320 16.25 -14.83 -18.95
CA SER A 320 17.43 -14.22 -18.34
C SER A 320 17.42 -14.34 -16.81
N LYS A 321 18.61 -14.33 -16.21
CA LYS A 321 18.78 -14.44 -14.76
C LYS A 321 19.51 -13.23 -14.21
N ILE A 322 18.98 -12.64 -13.15
CA ILE A 322 19.57 -11.51 -12.46
C ILE A 322 19.70 -11.87 -10.98
N SER A 323 20.91 -11.79 -10.42
CA SER A 323 21.09 -12.15 -9.02
C SER A 323 22.24 -11.48 -8.29
N ASN A 324 22.13 -11.47 -6.96
CA ASN A 324 23.15 -10.98 -6.02
C ASN A 324 23.51 -9.50 -6.24
N ILE A 325 22.51 -8.64 -6.48
CA ILE A 325 22.75 -7.19 -6.54
C ILE A 325 22.69 -6.64 -5.11
N ASN A 326 23.77 -6.00 -4.68
CA ASN A 326 23.87 -5.36 -3.37
C ASN A 326 24.30 -3.89 -3.53
N LEU A 327 23.43 -2.96 -3.18
CA LEU A 327 23.69 -1.52 -3.27
C LEU A 327 23.83 -0.89 -1.88
N PRO A 328 25.06 -0.60 -1.41
CA PRO A 328 25.27 -0.12 -0.06
C PRO A 328 25.07 1.40 0.13
N ILE A 329 25.14 2.18 -0.94
CA ILE A 329 25.23 3.66 -0.88
C ILE A 329 23.87 4.30 -1.19
N SER A 330 23.63 5.51 -0.67
CA SER A 330 22.46 6.31 -1.00
C SER A 330 22.46 6.74 -2.47
N THR A 331 21.36 6.49 -3.13
CA THR A 331 21.15 6.79 -4.55
C THR A 331 19.76 7.39 -4.70
N LYS A 332 19.64 8.42 -5.53
CA LYS A 332 18.34 9.01 -5.86
C LYS A 332 17.93 8.47 -7.22
N ASN A 333 16.73 7.88 -7.28
CA ASN A 333 16.05 7.42 -8.49
C ASN A 333 16.76 6.29 -9.25
N LEU A 334 16.90 5.12 -8.61
CA LEU A 334 17.44 3.93 -9.26
C LEU A 334 16.33 2.92 -9.55
N GLY A 335 16.09 2.68 -10.84
CA GLY A 335 15.55 1.41 -11.30
C GLY A 335 16.67 0.36 -11.29
N LEU A 336 16.71 -0.54 -10.32
CA LEU A 336 17.79 -1.52 -10.13
C LEU A 336 18.00 -2.44 -11.34
N LEU A 337 16.92 -2.76 -12.05
CA LEU A 337 16.97 -3.53 -13.28
C LEU A 337 17.01 -2.56 -14.45
N ALA A 338 16.06 -1.62 -14.51
CA ALA A 338 16.02 -0.66 -15.60
C ALA A 338 15.50 0.72 -15.21
N TYR A 339 16.16 1.74 -15.76
CA TYR A 339 15.62 3.10 -15.85
C TYR A 339 15.21 3.37 -17.30
N LEU A 340 13.95 3.74 -17.52
CA LEU A 340 13.37 3.95 -18.84
C LEU A 340 12.82 5.38 -18.94
N LYS A 341 13.28 6.12 -19.94
CA LYS A 341 12.86 7.52 -20.15
C LYS A 341 12.36 7.77 -21.57
N GLY A 342 11.28 8.54 -21.66
CA GLY A 342 10.68 9.00 -22.92
C GLY A 342 9.84 7.92 -23.57
N LYS A 343 9.86 7.82 -24.91
CA LYS A 343 9.03 6.84 -25.64
C LYS A 343 9.78 5.51 -25.77
N THR A 344 9.60 4.62 -24.79
CA THR A 344 10.31 3.33 -24.73
C THR A 344 9.32 2.20 -24.52
N SER A 345 9.53 1.08 -25.22
CA SER A 345 8.82 -0.18 -25.00
C SER A 345 9.82 -1.23 -24.52
N PHE A 346 9.57 -1.85 -23.37
CA PHE A 346 10.41 -2.91 -22.82
C PHE A 346 9.57 -4.13 -22.50
N GLU A 347 9.81 -5.22 -23.23
CA GLU A 347 9.20 -6.52 -22.99
C GLU A 347 10.22 -7.48 -22.36
N ILE A 348 9.81 -8.11 -21.26
CA ILE A 348 10.57 -9.07 -20.49
C ILE A 348 9.78 -10.37 -20.43
N ASP A 349 10.41 -11.48 -20.82
CA ASP A 349 9.79 -12.81 -20.82
C ASP A 349 10.69 -13.83 -20.13
N ASN A 350 10.13 -14.56 -19.15
CA ASN A 350 10.83 -15.60 -18.42
C ASN A 350 12.13 -15.12 -17.73
N ILE A 351 12.01 -14.09 -16.89
CA ILE A 351 13.14 -13.60 -16.08
C ILE A 351 13.11 -14.15 -14.66
N ASN A 352 14.28 -14.46 -14.12
CA ASN A 352 14.44 -14.85 -12.72
C ASN A 352 15.32 -13.84 -11.98
N VAL A 353 14.73 -13.06 -11.07
CA VAL A 353 15.41 -12.06 -10.24
C VAL A 353 15.49 -12.59 -8.81
N ASN A 354 16.69 -12.70 -8.26
CA ASN A 354 16.88 -13.27 -6.93
C ASN A 354 17.97 -12.56 -6.11
N LYS A 355 17.76 -12.43 -4.79
CA LYS A 355 18.74 -11.89 -3.84
C LYS A 355 19.14 -10.45 -4.18
N ILE A 356 18.16 -9.56 -4.18
CA ILE A 356 18.37 -8.11 -4.33
C ILE A 356 18.37 -7.47 -2.94
N LYS A 357 19.42 -6.71 -2.62
CA LYS A 357 19.54 -6.02 -1.35
C LYS A 357 19.95 -4.57 -1.54
N CYS A 358 19.25 -3.69 -0.84
CA CYS A 358 19.53 -2.28 -0.83
C CYS A 358 19.95 -1.76 0.55
N GLY A 359 20.74 -0.70 0.54
CA GLY A 359 21.09 0.08 1.72
C GLY A 359 19.94 0.97 2.17
N LYS A 360 20.01 1.45 3.43
CA LYS A 360 18.97 2.25 4.09
C LYS A 360 18.57 3.57 3.41
N ASN A 361 19.44 4.08 2.53
CA ASN A 361 19.26 5.39 1.91
C ASN A 361 19.23 5.28 0.37
N ALA A 362 19.14 4.06 -0.18
CA ALA A 362 19.19 3.79 -1.61
C ALA A 362 17.77 3.69 -2.17
N SER A 363 17.46 4.43 -3.24
CA SER A 363 16.26 4.18 -4.05
C SER A 363 16.39 2.81 -4.71
N CYS A 364 15.32 2.01 -4.61
CA CYS A 364 15.36 0.58 -4.91
C CYS A 364 14.12 0.05 -5.60
N SER A 365 13.51 0.89 -6.44
CA SER A 365 12.59 0.41 -7.45
C SER A 365 13.31 -0.57 -8.38
N LEU A 366 12.71 -1.70 -8.76
CA LEU A 366 13.30 -2.57 -9.78
C LEU A 366 13.26 -1.88 -11.14
N PHE A 367 12.15 -1.21 -11.43
CA PHE A 367 11.94 -0.43 -12.63
C PHE A 367 11.62 1.01 -12.25
N SER A 368 12.34 1.95 -12.87
CA SER A 368 12.03 3.37 -12.77
C SER A 368 11.67 3.92 -14.14
N THR A 369 10.56 4.64 -14.23
CA THR A 369 10.02 5.16 -15.50
C THR A 369 9.80 6.67 -15.45
N GLU A 370 10.11 7.35 -16.56
CA GLU A 370 9.89 8.78 -16.75
C GLU A 370 9.25 9.03 -18.14
N GLY A 371 8.01 9.50 -18.17
CA GLY A 371 7.21 9.69 -19.39
C GLY A 371 6.26 8.54 -19.76
N ASP A 372 5.90 8.43 -21.04
CA ASP A 372 4.95 7.45 -21.57
C ASP A 372 5.67 6.15 -21.99
N ILE A 373 5.87 5.25 -21.02
CA ILE A 373 6.58 3.98 -21.18
C ILE A 373 5.59 2.82 -21.34
N ASP A 374 5.91 1.84 -22.18
CA ASP A 374 5.21 0.55 -22.22
C ASP A 374 6.12 -0.56 -21.68
N LEU A 375 5.81 -1.08 -20.49
CA LEU A 375 6.58 -2.12 -19.82
C LEU A 375 5.74 -3.40 -19.68
N ILE A 376 6.19 -4.50 -20.27
CA ILE A 376 5.50 -5.79 -20.24
C ILE A 376 6.42 -6.82 -19.58
N ILE A 377 5.96 -7.44 -18.49
CA ILE A 377 6.69 -8.45 -17.73
C ILE A 377 5.88 -9.74 -17.75
N ASN A 378 6.39 -10.78 -18.42
CA ASN A 378 5.72 -12.06 -18.60
C ASN A 378 6.52 -13.20 -17.95
N ASN A 379 5.81 -14.19 -17.39
CA ASN A 379 6.38 -15.47 -16.95
C ASN A 379 7.56 -15.32 -15.96
N SER A 380 7.53 -14.30 -15.10
CA SER A 380 8.71 -13.85 -14.35
C SER A 380 8.66 -14.27 -12.88
N LYS A 381 9.82 -14.56 -12.29
CA LYS A 381 9.96 -14.89 -10.87
C LYS A 381 10.85 -13.86 -10.16
N LEU A 382 10.29 -13.15 -9.19
CA LEU A 382 10.96 -12.18 -8.33
C LEU A 382 11.00 -12.73 -6.91
N ASN A 383 12.21 -12.95 -6.37
CA ASN A 383 12.37 -13.63 -5.08
C ASN A 383 13.47 -12.99 -4.22
N ILE A 384 13.28 -12.94 -2.90
CA ILE A 384 14.27 -12.47 -1.91
C ILE A 384 14.74 -11.05 -2.25
N ILE A 385 13.87 -10.07 -2.02
CA ILE A 385 14.16 -8.65 -2.27
C ILE A 385 14.02 -7.89 -0.95
N THR A 386 15.07 -7.16 -0.57
CA THR A 386 15.07 -6.33 0.65
C THR A 386 15.36 -4.87 0.31
N VAL A 387 14.40 -3.99 0.59
CA VAL A 387 14.47 -2.56 0.28
C VAL A 387 14.20 -1.70 1.53
N TYR A 388 14.78 -0.50 1.55
CA TYR A 388 14.68 0.48 2.63
C TYR A 388 14.39 1.87 2.05
N HIS A 389 13.36 2.02 1.22
CA HIS A 389 13.04 3.30 0.58
C HIS A 389 11.53 3.56 0.45
N SER A 390 11.17 4.86 0.37
CA SER A 390 9.83 5.46 0.21
C SER A 390 9.25 5.44 -1.21
N GLU A 391 9.42 4.36 -1.96
CA GLU A 391 8.97 4.30 -3.38
C GLU A 391 8.25 2.99 -3.67
N GLY A 392 7.85 2.80 -4.93
CA GLY A 392 7.36 1.51 -5.41
C GLY A 392 8.53 0.55 -5.62
N THR A 393 8.47 -0.62 -4.97
CA THR A 393 9.55 -1.62 -4.98
C THR A 393 9.69 -2.25 -6.36
N LEU A 394 8.60 -2.65 -7.01
CA LEU A 394 8.66 -3.17 -8.36
C LEU A 394 8.73 -2.02 -9.39
N ILE A 395 7.80 -1.08 -9.34
CA ILE A 395 7.75 0.07 -10.25
C ILE A 395 7.70 1.38 -9.49
N HIS A 396 8.52 2.34 -9.90
CA HIS A 396 8.37 3.74 -9.54
C HIS A 396 8.34 4.61 -10.80
N SER A 397 7.22 5.31 -11.04
CA SER A 397 7.08 6.24 -12.15
C SER A 397 6.92 7.66 -11.67
N ILE A 398 7.59 8.57 -12.39
CA ILE A 398 7.51 10.02 -12.17
C ILE A 398 7.28 10.74 -13.50
N TYR A 399 6.69 11.93 -13.44
CA TYR A 399 6.56 12.84 -14.59
C TYR A 399 5.93 12.20 -15.84
N PRO A 400 4.64 11.76 -15.77
CA PRO A 400 3.92 11.31 -16.96
C PRO A 400 3.80 12.47 -17.98
N ASN A 401 3.89 12.17 -19.28
CA ASN A 401 3.79 13.21 -20.32
C ASN A 401 2.33 13.49 -20.68
N VAL A 402 1.59 12.47 -21.14
CA VAL A 402 0.17 12.62 -21.54
C VAL A 402 -0.68 11.59 -20.82
N ASP A 403 -0.50 10.32 -21.16
CA ASP A 403 -1.30 9.22 -20.61
C ASP A 403 -0.63 8.61 -19.37
N GLY A 404 0.68 8.76 -19.24
CA GLY A 404 1.50 8.07 -18.24
C GLY A 404 1.92 6.68 -18.71
N PRO A 405 2.69 5.94 -17.89
CA PRO A 405 3.18 4.62 -18.26
C PRO A 405 2.06 3.58 -18.36
N SER A 406 2.16 2.68 -19.33
CA SER A 406 1.41 1.43 -19.44
C SER A 406 2.29 0.29 -18.94
N ILE A 407 1.88 -0.37 -17.86
CA ILE A 407 2.65 -1.45 -17.26
C ILE A 407 1.78 -2.69 -17.10
N LYS A 408 2.27 -3.82 -17.61
CA LYS A 408 1.60 -5.12 -17.60
C LYS A 408 2.48 -6.17 -16.96
N VAL A 409 1.95 -6.90 -15.98
CA VAL A 409 2.65 -8.01 -15.31
C VAL A 409 1.78 -9.27 -15.42
N ASN A 410 2.24 -10.27 -16.17
CA ASN A 410 1.45 -11.47 -16.48
C ASN A 410 2.18 -12.75 -16.04
N ASN A 411 1.42 -13.74 -15.59
CA ASN A 411 1.89 -15.10 -15.31
C ASN A 411 3.13 -15.14 -14.40
N SER A 412 3.20 -14.27 -13.39
CA SER A 412 4.42 -14.05 -12.61
C SER A 412 4.30 -14.51 -11.14
N GLU A 413 5.44 -14.63 -10.47
CA GLU A 413 5.55 -14.98 -9.05
C GLU A 413 6.42 -13.94 -8.33
N ILE A 414 5.86 -13.24 -7.34
CA ILE A 414 6.54 -12.20 -6.55
C ILE A 414 6.54 -12.63 -5.08
N ILE A 415 7.66 -13.13 -4.58
CA ILE A 415 7.72 -13.78 -3.27
C ILE A 415 8.88 -13.31 -2.39
N ASN A 416 8.68 -13.38 -1.08
CA ASN A 416 9.70 -13.10 -0.06
C ASN A 416 10.30 -11.69 -0.21
N ILE A 417 9.43 -10.68 -0.11
CA ILE A 417 9.80 -9.27 -0.27
C ILE A 417 9.74 -8.57 1.10
N HIS A 418 10.78 -7.83 1.44
CA HIS A 418 10.88 -7.10 2.70
C HIS A 418 11.11 -5.60 2.42
N GLN A 419 10.12 -4.77 2.77
CA GLN A 419 10.17 -3.32 2.66
C GLN A 419 10.24 -2.70 4.06
N LEU A 420 11.43 -2.30 4.45
CA LEU A 420 11.78 -1.99 5.83
C LEU A 420 11.75 -0.48 6.15
N ASP A 421 11.24 0.33 5.22
CA ASP A 421 11.18 1.79 5.35
C ASP A 421 10.07 2.26 6.31
N ASN A 422 10.31 3.35 7.03
CA ASN A 422 9.36 3.96 7.95
C ASN A 422 8.44 4.98 7.28
N THR A 423 8.67 5.29 6.01
CA THR A 423 7.93 6.25 5.20
C THR A 423 7.08 5.52 4.18
N ILE A 424 6.05 6.21 3.70
CA ILE A 424 5.04 5.65 2.81
C ILE A 424 5.72 5.10 1.55
N SER A 425 5.33 3.91 1.16
CA SER A 425 5.92 3.19 0.02
C SER A 425 4.93 2.21 -0.59
N SER A 426 5.30 1.52 -1.66
CA SER A 426 4.47 0.45 -2.23
C SER A 426 5.27 -0.76 -2.69
N LEU A 427 4.65 -1.93 -2.71
CA LEU A 427 5.26 -3.15 -3.24
C LEU A 427 5.28 -3.14 -4.78
N LEU A 428 4.13 -2.94 -5.42
CA LEU A 428 3.97 -3.17 -6.86
C LEU A 428 4.23 -1.91 -7.66
N THR A 429 3.52 -0.82 -7.37
CA THR A 429 3.64 0.38 -8.19
C THR A 429 3.43 1.64 -7.38
N TRP A 430 4.25 2.65 -7.68
CA TRP A 430 4.06 4.04 -7.30
C TRP A 430 4.00 4.87 -8.58
N GLN A 431 2.83 5.41 -8.92
CA GLN A 431 2.58 6.07 -10.21
C GLN A 431 1.67 7.29 -10.09
N ASP A 432 2.00 8.35 -10.83
CA ASP A 432 1.21 9.59 -10.89
C ASP A 432 -0.02 9.52 -11.80
N SER A 433 0.01 8.67 -12.82
CA SER A 433 -1.06 8.37 -13.78
C SER A 433 -0.68 7.13 -14.58
N GLY A 434 -1.50 6.74 -15.56
CA GLY A 434 -1.21 5.62 -16.46
C GLY A 434 -2.10 4.41 -16.21
N LEU A 435 -1.59 3.26 -16.67
CA LEU A 435 -2.24 1.96 -16.55
C LEU A 435 -1.29 0.99 -15.84
N PHE A 436 -1.74 0.40 -14.73
CA PHE A 436 -1.10 -0.74 -14.11
C PHE A 436 -2.03 -1.95 -14.19
N HIS A 437 -1.62 -2.98 -14.93
CA HIS A 437 -2.39 -4.19 -15.12
C HIS A 437 -1.56 -5.40 -14.68
N ILE A 438 -2.16 -6.29 -13.90
CA ILE A 438 -1.53 -7.49 -13.40
C ILE A 438 -2.49 -8.68 -13.54
N GLU A 439 -2.00 -9.74 -14.19
CA GLU A 439 -2.80 -10.91 -14.55
C GLU A 439 -2.10 -12.22 -14.17
N ASN A 440 -2.87 -13.23 -13.72
CA ASN A 440 -2.40 -14.60 -13.46
C ASN A 440 -1.13 -14.64 -12.58
N THR A 441 -1.06 -13.79 -11.55
CA THR A 441 0.17 -13.58 -10.77
C THR A 441 -0.03 -13.96 -9.31
N ASN A 442 0.97 -14.63 -8.72
CA ASN A 442 0.99 -14.97 -7.30
C ASN A 442 1.95 -14.05 -6.54
N ILE A 443 1.47 -13.41 -5.48
CA ILE A 443 2.26 -12.54 -4.60
C ILE A 443 2.18 -13.12 -3.19
N ALA A 444 3.32 -13.48 -2.59
CA ALA A 444 3.32 -14.09 -1.26
C ALA A 444 4.50 -13.67 -0.37
N ASN A 445 4.34 -13.82 0.95
CA ASN A 445 5.38 -13.55 1.96
C ASN A 445 5.95 -12.13 1.87
N TYR A 446 5.06 -11.13 1.88
CA TYR A 446 5.45 -9.72 1.87
C TYR A 446 5.47 -9.16 3.30
N THR A 447 6.54 -8.47 3.67
CA THR A 447 6.62 -7.71 4.92
C THR A 447 6.90 -6.24 4.64
N GLY A 448 6.01 -5.34 5.05
CA GLY A 448 6.15 -3.89 4.93
C GLY A 448 6.11 -3.18 6.29
N LYS A 449 6.89 -2.12 6.49
CA LYS A 449 6.76 -1.30 7.71
C LYS A 449 5.80 -0.12 7.53
N TYR A 450 5.97 0.72 6.51
CA TYR A 450 4.94 1.67 6.09
C TYR A 450 4.73 1.58 4.58
N SER A 451 3.85 0.68 4.13
CA SER A 451 3.71 0.39 2.71
C SER A 451 2.31 -0.07 2.30
N GLY A 452 1.95 0.14 1.05
CA GLY A 452 0.81 -0.50 0.40
C GLY A 452 1.24 -1.52 -0.65
N LEU A 453 0.29 -2.13 -1.35
CA LEU A 453 0.59 -2.81 -2.61
C LEU A 453 0.73 -1.81 -3.75
N ILE A 454 -0.12 -0.78 -3.75
CA ILE A 454 -0.18 0.22 -4.81
C ILE A 454 -0.34 1.60 -4.22
N TYR A 455 0.36 2.55 -4.83
CA TYR A 455 0.24 3.97 -4.54
C TYR A 455 0.05 4.74 -5.85
N GLY A 456 -1.19 5.11 -6.14
CA GLY A 456 -1.56 5.92 -7.28
C GLY A 456 -1.85 7.37 -6.89
N ILE A 457 -1.27 8.32 -7.59
CA ILE A 457 -1.68 9.73 -7.55
C ILE A 457 -2.56 9.98 -8.79
N ASN A 458 -3.39 11.02 -8.76
CA ASN A 458 -4.31 11.42 -9.84
C ASN A 458 -5.14 10.25 -10.42
N ASN A 459 -5.12 10.08 -11.75
CA ASN A 459 -6.02 9.22 -12.54
C ASN A 459 -5.42 7.83 -12.88
N LEU A 460 -4.61 7.25 -11.99
CA LEU A 460 -4.07 5.91 -12.21
C LEU A 460 -5.19 4.87 -12.41
N LYS A 461 -5.13 4.11 -13.52
CA LYS A 461 -6.03 2.96 -13.74
C LYS A 461 -5.30 1.68 -13.36
N THR A 462 -5.90 0.93 -12.45
CA THR A 462 -5.32 -0.28 -11.89
C THR A 462 -6.26 -1.46 -12.10
N SER A 463 -5.73 -2.58 -12.60
CA SER A 463 -6.50 -3.79 -12.89
C SER A 463 -5.77 -5.05 -12.43
N PHE A 464 -6.42 -5.86 -11.59
CA PHE A 464 -5.98 -7.17 -11.14
C PHE A 464 -6.92 -8.23 -11.70
N VAL A 465 -6.36 -9.22 -12.39
CA VAL A 465 -7.13 -10.31 -13.02
C VAL A 465 -6.51 -11.65 -12.62
N HIS A 466 -7.26 -12.52 -11.96
CA HIS A 466 -6.74 -13.83 -11.50
C HIS A 466 -5.46 -13.72 -10.66
N VAL A 467 -5.43 -12.80 -9.70
CA VAL A 467 -4.28 -12.58 -8.81
C VAL A 467 -4.49 -13.24 -7.46
N SER A 468 -3.45 -13.87 -6.93
CA SER A 468 -3.41 -14.43 -5.57
C SER A 468 -2.47 -13.60 -4.69
N LEU A 469 -2.95 -13.16 -3.53
CA LEU A 469 -2.20 -12.44 -2.50
C LEU A 469 -2.23 -13.26 -1.19
N GLU A 470 -1.08 -13.76 -0.74
CA GLU A 470 -1.00 -14.62 0.46
C GLU A 470 0.09 -14.17 1.45
N ASP A 471 -0.18 -14.27 2.75
CA ASP A 471 0.78 -14.03 3.82
C ASP A 471 1.46 -12.64 3.74
N ILE A 472 0.64 -11.59 3.72
CA ILE A 472 1.07 -10.19 3.68
C ILE A 472 1.01 -9.58 5.09
N ASN A 473 2.13 -9.06 5.57
CA ASN A 473 2.22 -8.42 6.89
C ASN A 473 2.75 -6.98 6.77
N ILE A 474 1.91 -5.98 7.09
CA ILE A 474 2.25 -4.57 6.96
C ILE A 474 2.03 -3.85 8.28
N ASN A 475 3.06 -3.25 8.87
CA ASN A 475 2.87 -2.58 10.17
C ASN A 475 1.98 -1.34 10.09
N ASN A 476 2.04 -0.58 9.00
CA ASN A 476 1.20 0.60 8.78
C ASN A 476 1.01 0.85 7.27
N THR A 477 -0.15 1.36 6.87
CA THR A 477 -0.46 1.74 5.50
C THR A 477 -1.52 2.83 5.43
N ASN A 478 -1.45 3.67 4.40
CA ASN A 478 -2.55 4.59 4.08
C ASN A 478 -3.67 3.89 3.27
N GLY A 479 -3.45 2.65 2.88
CA GLY A 479 -4.28 1.92 1.92
C GLY A 479 -3.45 0.81 1.32
N LEU A 480 -3.86 -0.45 1.48
CA LEU A 480 -3.24 -1.56 0.76
C LEU A 480 -3.35 -1.31 -0.76
N PHE A 481 -4.51 -0.82 -1.20
CA PHE A 481 -4.71 -0.24 -2.53
C PHE A 481 -5.05 1.24 -2.39
N LYS A 482 -4.12 2.14 -2.72
CA LYS A 482 -4.35 3.58 -2.64
C LYS A 482 -4.35 4.25 -4.01
N THR A 483 -5.37 5.07 -4.30
CA THR A 483 -5.44 5.93 -5.50
C THR A 483 -6.18 7.24 -5.23
N ASP A 484 -5.68 8.41 -5.65
CA ASP A 484 -6.41 9.66 -5.35
C ASP A 484 -7.71 9.83 -6.16
N LEU A 485 -7.69 9.70 -7.49
CA LEU A 485 -8.87 9.81 -8.39
C LEU A 485 -8.98 8.63 -9.38
N GLY A 486 -8.17 7.59 -9.16
CA GLY A 486 -8.00 6.46 -10.06
C GLY A 486 -9.13 5.42 -10.05
N LEU A 487 -9.09 4.52 -11.02
CA LEU A 487 -9.93 3.32 -11.06
C LEU A 487 -9.14 2.15 -10.49
N ILE A 488 -9.71 1.43 -9.51
CA ILE A 488 -9.18 0.14 -9.05
C ILE A 488 -10.17 -0.95 -9.46
N SER A 489 -9.70 -1.94 -10.21
CA SER A 489 -10.49 -3.10 -10.62
C SER A 489 -9.84 -4.40 -10.15
N LEU A 490 -10.59 -5.20 -9.39
CA LEU A 490 -10.20 -6.50 -8.86
C LEU A 490 -11.16 -7.57 -9.42
N PHE A 491 -10.70 -8.39 -10.35
CA PHE A 491 -11.48 -9.46 -10.98
C PHE A 491 -10.86 -10.82 -10.69
N LEU A 492 -11.63 -11.73 -10.09
CA LEU A 492 -11.16 -13.08 -9.71
C LEU A 492 -9.89 -13.02 -8.82
N VAL A 493 -9.85 -12.07 -7.88
CA VAL A 493 -8.70 -11.90 -6.97
C VAL A 493 -8.93 -12.72 -5.70
N THR A 494 -7.92 -13.47 -5.28
CA THR A 494 -7.90 -14.19 -4.00
C THR A 494 -6.94 -13.52 -3.04
N ILE A 495 -7.41 -13.18 -1.84
CA ILE A 495 -6.63 -12.51 -0.80
C ILE A 495 -6.74 -13.31 0.49
N LYS A 496 -5.61 -13.73 1.05
CA LYS A 496 -5.57 -14.62 2.20
C LYS A 496 -4.46 -14.24 3.18
N ASN A 497 -4.78 -14.32 4.48
CA ASN A 497 -3.82 -14.12 5.57
C ASN A 497 -3.10 -12.76 5.49
N ILE A 498 -3.87 -11.66 5.45
CA ILE A 498 -3.30 -10.32 5.49
C ILE A 498 -3.41 -9.76 6.90
N ASN A 499 -2.29 -9.30 7.42
CA ASN A 499 -2.22 -8.49 8.64
C ASN A 499 -1.72 -7.09 8.28
N TYR A 500 -2.50 -6.06 8.60
CA TYR A 500 -2.14 -4.68 8.32
C TYR A 500 -2.70 -3.71 9.37
N ILE A 501 -2.24 -2.45 9.37
CA ILE A 501 -2.87 -1.36 10.11
C ILE A 501 -3.12 -0.22 9.13
N GLY A 502 -4.38 0.17 8.94
CA GLY A 502 -4.78 1.23 8.01
C GLY A 502 -5.98 0.85 7.15
N ALA A 503 -6.12 1.46 5.98
CA ALA A 503 -7.22 1.14 5.06
C ALA A 503 -6.88 -0.08 4.17
N PHE A 504 -7.85 -0.92 3.84
CA PHE A 504 -7.66 -1.96 2.81
C PHE A 504 -7.64 -1.30 1.42
N VAL A 505 -8.66 -0.52 1.09
CA VAL A 505 -8.69 0.35 -0.08
C VAL A 505 -8.90 1.79 0.38
N ASN A 506 -8.07 2.69 -0.14
CA ASN A 506 -8.23 4.13 0.03
C ASN A 506 -8.21 4.78 -1.36
N SER A 507 -9.38 4.98 -1.93
CA SER A 507 -9.53 5.56 -3.27
C SER A 507 -10.53 6.70 -3.25
N ASN A 508 -10.35 7.81 -3.97
CA ASN A 508 -11.50 8.73 -4.22
C ASN A 508 -12.13 8.58 -5.61
N GLY A 509 -11.64 7.65 -6.43
CA GLY A 509 -12.21 7.38 -7.75
C GLY A 509 -13.29 6.29 -7.75
N GLU A 510 -13.12 5.28 -8.59
CA GLU A 510 -14.04 4.15 -8.74
C GLU A 510 -13.36 2.85 -8.28
N LEU A 511 -14.11 2.00 -7.58
CA LEU A 511 -13.66 0.68 -7.14
C LEU A 511 -14.61 -0.39 -7.68
N ASN A 512 -14.07 -1.32 -8.47
CA ASN A 512 -14.79 -2.47 -9.02
C ASN A 512 -14.19 -3.76 -8.46
N ILE A 513 -14.96 -4.54 -7.71
CA ILE A 513 -14.55 -5.85 -7.18
C ILE A 513 -15.54 -6.90 -7.67
N ILE A 514 -15.07 -7.87 -8.42
CA ILE A 514 -15.93 -8.83 -9.13
C ILE A 514 -15.38 -10.23 -8.93
N LYS A 515 -16.24 -11.18 -8.51
CA LYS A 515 -15.92 -12.61 -8.36
C LYS A 515 -14.67 -12.88 -7.50
N SER A 516 -14.44 -12.06 -6.47
CA SER A 516 -13.22 -12.12 -5.66
C SER A 516 -13.46 -12.80 -4.31
N ASN A 517 -12.40 -13.29 -3.67
CA ASN A 517 -12.47 -13.96 -2.37
C ASN A 517 -11.41 -13.43 -1.41
N PHE A 518 -11.86 -12.82 -0.32
CA PHE A 518 -11.03 -12.19 0.71
C PHE A 518 -11.21 -12.97 2.02
N SER A 519 -10.11 -13.45 2.61
CA SER A 519 -10.17 -14.33 3.79
C SER A 519 -9.04 -14.04 4.79
N ASN A 520 -9.35 -14.17 6.08
CA ASN A 520 -8.39 -14.00 7.19
C ASN A 520 -7.67 -12.65 7.12
N ILE A 521 -8.44 -11.56 7.06
CA ILE A 521 -7.93 -10.20 6.97
C ILE A 521 -8.00 -9.55 8.36
N ARG A 522 -6.86 -9.14 8.90
CA ARG A 522 -6.76 -8.51 10.22
C ARG A 522 -6.19 -7.11 10.08
N ASN A 523 -6.96 -6.13 10.57
CA ASN A 523 -6.58 -4.72 10.60
C ASN A 523 -6.15 -4.28 12.01
N CYS A 524 -5.49 -5.17 12.76
CA CYS A 524 -5.17 -4.95 14.16
C CYS A 524 -3.88 -5.68 14.56
N LYS A 525 -3.01 -5.00 15.31
CA LYS A 525 -1.72 -5.58 15.74
C LYS A 525 -1.89 -6.50 16.95
N ASN A 526 -2.66 -6.03 17.94
CA ASN A 526 -2.90 -6.74 19.19
C ASN A 526 -4.36 -7.16 19.31
N PHE A 527 -4.68 -8.36 18.84
CA PHE A 527 -6.02 -8.93 18.98
C PHE A 527 -6.09 -9.87 20.20
N ASN A 528 -6.67 -9.39 21.30
CA ASN A 528 -6.93 -10.21 22.49
C ASN A 528 -8.35 -10.82 22.44
N GLY A 529 -8.64 -11.56 21.37
CA GLY A 529 -9.87 -12.34 21.19
C GLY A 529 -11.14 -11.55 20.81
N ILE A 530 -11.37 -10.38 21.40
CA ILE A 530 -12.54 -9.53 21.10
C ILE A 530 -12.13 -8.07 20.89
N ASN A 531 -11.19 -7.55 21.69
CA ASN A 531 -10.81 -6.15 21.62
C ASN A 531 -9.51 -5.99 20.83
N CYS A 532 -9.57 -5.18 19.79
CA CYS A 532 -8.40 -4.53 19.23
C CYS A 532 -8.14 -3.26 20.04
N LEU A 533 -7.15 -3.32 20.94
CA LEU A 533 -6.83 -2.22 21.85
C LEU A 533 -6.28 -0.98 21.14
N ASP A 534 -5.78 -1.15 19.92
CA ASP A 534 -5.06 -0.13 19.16
C ASP A 534 -6.00 0.82 18.37
N PHE A 535 -7.33 0.61 18.35
CA PHE A 535 -8.26 1.42 17.55
C PHE A 535 -8.44 2.86 18.03
N LYS A 536 -8.13 3.16 19.30
CA LYS A 536 -8.40 4.50 19.86
C LYS A 536 -7.50 5.61 19.33
N GLU A 537 -6.35 5.29 18.72
CA GLU A 537 -5.34 6.28 18.37
C GLU A 537 -5.18 6.55 16.86
N ASN A 538 -5.61 5.63 15.98
CA ASN A 538 -5.46 5.78 14.53
C ASN A 538 -6.81 5.69 13.82
N LEU A 539 -7.28 6.84 13.35
CA LEU A 539 -8.56 7.07 12.65
C LEU A 539 -8.71 6.35 11.30
N ASP A 540 -7.84 5.38 10.94
CA ASP A 540 -7.67 4.88 9.56
C ASP A 540 -7.96 3.37 9.36
N SER A 541 -8.50 2.65 10.36
CA SER A 541 -8.68 1.19 10.30
C SER A 541 -9.96 0.71 9.58
N PHE A 542 -10.03 0.87 8.25
CA PHE A 542 -11.23 0.54 7.44
C PHE A 542 -10.98 -0.54 6.40
N ILE A 543 -12.05 -1.20 5.91
CA ILE A 543 -11.94 -1.90 4.62
C ILE A 543 -11.90 -0.85 3.50
N PHE A 544 -12.94 -0.03 3.35
CA PHE A 544 -13.07 0.87 2.20
C PHE A 544 -13.13 2.33 2.62
N VAL A 545 -12.26 3.17 2.04
CA VAL A 545 -12.18 4.61 2.31
C VAL A 545 -12.21 5.43 1.02
N GLY A 546 -12.97 6.53 1.03
CA GLY A 546 -12.80 7.67 0.12
C GLY A 546 -13.57 7.67 -1.20
N CYS A 547 -14.09 6.54 -1.67
CA CYS A 547 -14.42 6.32 -3.10
C CYS A 547 -15.75 6.95 -3.51
N SER A 548 -15.84 7.49 -4.73
CA SER A 548 -17.07 8.04 -5.29
C SER A 548 -18.07 6.94 -5.69
N ILE A 549 -17.59 5.81 -6.22
CA ILE A 549 -18.42 4.68 -6.65
C ILE A 549 -17.74 3.37 -6.24
N TYR A 550 -18.47 2.52 -5.51
CA TYR A 550 -18.07 1.15 -5.18
C TYR A 550 -19.02 0.17 -5.87
N ASN A 551 -18.50 -0.71 -6.73
CA ASN A 551 -19.27 -1.80 -7.32
C ASN A 551 -18.64 -3.13 -6.91
N ILE A 552 -19.26 -3.83 -5.97
CA ILE A 552 -18.80 -5.13 -5.47
C ILE A 552 -19.82 -6.19 -5.87
N THR A 553 -19.41 -7.15 -6.69
CA THR A 553 -20.28 -8.19 -7.23
C THR A 553 -19.68 -9.58 -7.08
N ASP A 554 -20.53 -10.58 -6.80
CA ASP A 554 -20.15 -12.00 -6.69
C ASP A 554 -18.94 -12.26 -5.76
N THR A 555 -18.79 -11.48 -4.69
CA THR A 555 -17.55 -11.45 -3.87
C THR A 555 -17.80 -11.98 -2.47
N THR A 556 -16.85 -12.74 -1.93
CA THR A 556 -16.89 -13.22 -0.54
C THR A 556 -15.81 -12.54 0.29
N ILE A 557 -16.19 -12.00 1.45
CA ILE A 557 -15.29 -11.48 2.48
C ILE A 557 -15.53 -12.29 3.73
N SER A 558 -14.49 -12.96 4.24
CA SER A 558 -14.59 -13.89 5.36
C SER A 558 -13.50 -13.65 6.40
N ASN A 559 -13.83 -13.86 7.67
CA ASN A 559 -12.89 -13.71 8.80
C ASN A 559 -12.18 -12.35 8.78
N PHE A 560 -12.91 -11.26 8.47
CA PHE A 560 -12.38 -9.91 8.59
C PHE A 560 -12.45 -9.43 10.04
N ILE A 561 -11.41 -8.77 10.53
CA ILE A 561 -11.37 -8.15 11.85
C ILE A 561 -10.92 -6.70 11.69
N GLY A 562 -11.81 -5.74 11.92
CA GLY A 562 -11.53 -4.31 11.76
C GLY A 562 -12.54 -3.39 12.46
N TYR A 563 -12.42 -2.09 12.23
CA TYR A 563 -13.26 -1.09 12.90
C TYR A 563 -14.62 -0.92 12.22
N GLU A 564 -14.61 -0.61 10.92
CA GLU A 564 -15.80 -0.45 10.07
C GLU A 564 -15.54 -1.08 8.69
N GLY A 565 -16.58 -1.52 8.00
CA GLY A 565 -16.47 -1.96 6.60
C GLY A 565 -16.28 -0.78 5.64
N PHE A 566 -17.19 0.19 5.67
CA PHE A 566 -17.15 1.37 4.80
C PHE A 566 -17.01 2.68 5.57
N ARG A 567 -16.10 3.54 5.09
CA ARG A 567 -16.03 4.97 5.43
C ARG A 567 -16.00 5.79 4.15
N THR A 568 -17.13 6.37 3.80
CA THR A 568 -17.30 7.10 2.54
C THR A 568 -17.24 8.60 2.71
N LYS A 569 -17.03 9.30 1.60
CA LYS A 569 -17.16 10.76 1.50
C LYS A 569 -18.57 11.13 1.03
N GLU A 570 -18.92 12.41 1.07
CA GLU A 570 -20.18 12.89 0.50
C GLU A 570 -20.32 12.48 -0.97
N LYS A 571 -21.54 12.12 -1.36
CA LYS A 571 -21.98 11.70 -2.71
C LYS A 571 -21.39 10.37 -3.20
N SER A 572 -20.97 9.50 -2.27
CA SER A 572 -20.51 8.16 -2.64
C SER A 572 -21.69 7.25 -2.97
N ILE A 573 -21.51 6.33 -3.92
CA ILE A 573 -22.48 5.29 -4.29
C ILE A 573 -21.87 3.93 -3.94
N ILE A 574 -22.55 3.13 -3.12
CA ILE A 574 -22.14 1.76 -2.79
C ILE A 574 -23.13 0.77 -3.39
N ASN A 575 -22.68 -0.04 -4.33
CA ASN A 575 -23.44 -1.12 -4.96
C ASN A 575 -22.85 -2.48 -4.57
N LEU A 576 -23.58 -3.26 -3.79
CA LEU A 576 -23.22 -4.63 -3.40
C LEU A 576 -24.23 -5.60 -4.02
N ASN A 577 -23.80 -6.51 -4.89
CA ASN A 577 -24.68 -7.49 -5.52
C ASN A 577 -24.11 -8.90 -5.38
N ASN A 578 -24.87 -9.82 -4.79
CA ASN A 578 -24.41 -11.18 -4.53
C ASN A 578 -23.09 -11.23 -3.73
N VAL A 579 -23.00 -10.39 -2.69
CA VAL A 579 -21.83 -10.32 -1.80
C VAL A 579 -22.07 -11.15 -0.55
N LYS A 580 -21.06 -11.88 -0.09
CA LYS A 580 -21.12 -12.65 1.17
C LYS A 580 -20.13 -12.10 2.19
N ILE A 581 -20.61 -11.67 3.34
CA ILE A 581 -19.79 -11.24 4.49
C ILE A 581 -19.97 -12.26 5.61
N ILE A 582 -18.91 -13.00 5.95
CA ILE A 582 -19.01 -14.19 6.80
C ILE A 582 -17.99 -14.16 7.95
N ASN A 583 -18.38 -14.60 9.15
CA ASN A 583 -17.48 -14.82 10.30
C ASN A 583 -16.60 -13.60 10.63
N SER A 584 -17.10 -12.38 10.42
CA SER A 584 -16.31 -11.15 10.55
C SER A 584 -16.66 -10.36 11.82
N TYR A 585 -15.67 -9.67 12.37
CA TYR A 585 -15.81 -8.75 13.50
C TYR A 585 -15.63 -7.30 13.03
N PHE A 586 -16.60 -6.46 13.38
CA PHE A 586 -16.56 -5.01 13.16
C PHE A 586 -16.73 -4.31 14.51
N GLU A 587 -15.83 -3.41 14.89
CA GLU A 587 -15.99 -2.65 16.14
C GLU A 587 -17.33 -1.88 16.14
N ASN A 588 -17.62 -1.15 15.07
CA ASN A 588 -18.89 -0.46 14.88
C ASN A 588 -19.89 -1.33 14.13
N SER A 589 -19.72 -1.44 12.82
CA SER A 589 -20.61 -2.17 11.91
C SER A 589 -19.95 -2.30 10.54
N PHE A 590 -20.54 -3.10 9.66
CA PHE A 590 -20.11 -3.13 8.26
C PHE A 590 -20.33 -1.77 7.56
N ILE A 591 -21.48 -1.13 7.79
CA ILE A 591 -21.81 0.22 7.30
C ILE A 591 -22.10 1.10 8.52
N TYR A 592 -21.21 2.07 8.76
CA TYR A 592 -21.34 3.05 9.83
C TYR A 592 -21.60 4.44 9.26
N ILE A 593 -22.69 5.09 9.69
CA ILE A 593 -23.09 6.42 9.24
C ILE A 593 -23.19 7.33 10.45
N ASP A 594 -22.48 8.46 10.39
CA ASP A 594 -22.35 9.41 11.49
C ASP A 594 -22.36 10.85 10.95
N SER A 595 -23.29 11.66 11.45
CA SER A 595 -23.44 13.06 11.02
C SER A 595 -22.24 13.92 11.28
N GLU A 596 -21.52 13.66 12.38
CA GLU A 596 -20.40 14.52 12.77
C GLU A 596 -19.21 14.37 11.80
N LYS A 597 -19.23 13.33 10.95
CA LYS A 597 -18.15 12.98 10.02
C LYS A 597 -18.47 13.27 8.55
N ASN A 598 -19.51 14.03 8.25
CA ASN A 598 -19.96 14.38 6.88
C ASN A 598 -20.31 13.15 6.00
N ILE A 599 -20.85 12.06 6.58
CA ILE A 599 -21.21 10.83 5.85
C ILE A 599 -22.70 10.84 5.40
N ASN A 600 -23.40 11.96 5.52
CA ASN A 600 -24.87 11.99 5.37
C ASN A 600 -25.40 11.90 3.93
N ASN A 601 -24.52 11.87 2.93
CA ASN A 601 -24.90 11.87 1.51
C ASN A 601 -24.35 10.64 0.78
N VAL A 602 -24.82 9.44 1.12
CA VAL A 602 -24.34 8.18 0.49
C VAL A 602 -25.54 7.39 0.01
N ASP A 603 -25.54 7.01 -1.26
CA ASP A 603 -26.52 6.08 -1.82
C ASP A 603 -25.98 4.65 -1.68
N ILE A 604 -26.78 3.76 -1.10
CA ILE A 604 -26.36 2.38 -0.83
C ILE A 604 -27.40 1.42 -1.41
N ILE A 605 -26.97 0.52 -2.27
CA ILE A 605 -27.80 -0.51 -2.89
C ILE A 605 -27.17 -1.87 -2.57
N ILE A 606 -27.90 -2.73 -1.88
CA ILE A 606 -27.48 -4.09 -1.53
C ILE A 606 -28.51 -5.08 -2.07
N GLU A 607 -28.11 -5.94 -3.01
CA GLU A 607 -28.99 -6.92 -3.63
C GLU A 607 -28.42 -8.33 -3.47
N LYS A 608 -29.30 -9.31 -3.22
CA LYS A 608 -28.97 -10.75 -3.26
C LYS A 608 -27.77 -11.15 -2.40
N SER A 609 -27.49 -10.40 -1.33
CA SER A 609 -26.27 -10.53 -0.53
C SER A 609 -26.54 -11.25 0.79
N SER A 610 -25.51 -11.82 1.42
CA SER A 610 -25.64 -12.55 2.69
C SER A 610 -24.64 -12.08 3.74
N PHE A 611 -25.13 -11.84 4.96
CA PHE A 611 -24.34 -11.49 6.13
C PHE A 611 -24.52 -12.60 7.17
N GLU A 612 -23.47 -13.41 7.38
CA GLU A 612 -23.55 -14.64 8.16
C GLU A 612 -22.52 -14.69 9.29
N ASN A 613 -22.94 -15.00 10.52
CA ASN A 613 -22.04 -15.18 11.69
C ASN A 613 -21.14 -13.97 11.99
N ASN A 614 -21.57 -12.75 11.68
CA ASN A 614 -20.77 -11.56 11.97
C ASN A 614 -21.07 -10.99 13.36
N THR A 615 -20.12 -10.24 13.92
CA THR A 615 -20.23 -9.66 15.26
C THR A 615 -19.84 -8.20 15.28
N SER A 616 -20.55 -7.38 16.07
CA SER A 616 -20.19 -5.98 16.34
C SER A 616 -20.67 -5.49 17.70
N HIS A 617 -20.35 -4.26 18.11
CA HIS A 617 -20.92 -3.68 19.32
C HIS A 617 -22.42 -3.38 19.18
N ASN A 618 -22.81 -2.65 18.14
CA ASN A 618 -24.21 -2.34 17.82
C ASN A 618 -24.42 -2.55 16.33
N GLY A 619 -25.58 -3.05 15.91
CA GLY A 619 -25.95 -3.03 14.49
C GLY A 619 -24.91 -3.68 13.59
N VAL A 620 -24.82 -5.01 13.57
CA VAL A 620 -23.72 -5.73 12.88
C VAL A 620 -23.51 -5.29 11.44
N VAL A 621 -24.60 -5.04 10.71
CA VAL A 621 -24.53 -4.56 9.33
C VAL A 621 -24.65 -3.05 9.27
N PHE A 622 -25.60 -2.46 9.99
CA PHE A 622 -25.86 -1.02 9.94
C PHE A 622 -25.84 -0.40 11.34
N HIS A 623 -25.01 0.63 11.50
CA HIS A 623 -25.00 1.48 12.68
C HIS A 623 -25.07 2.94 12.21
N ILE A 624 -26.22 3.56 12.41
CA ILE A 624 -26.56 4.89 11.90
C ILE A 624 -26.75 5.83 13.09
N ASN A 625 -25.64 6.43 13.51
CA ASN A 625 -25.56 7.37 14.62
C ASN A 625 -25.69 8.82 14.10
N ASN A 626 -26.83 9.14 13.50
CA ASN A 626 -27.12 10.47 12.95
C ASN A 626 -28.48 10.96 13.48
N TYR A 627 -28.58 12.25 13.84
CA TYR A 627 -29.84 12.89 14.26
C TYR A 627 -30.56 13.62 13.13
N THR A 628 -29.82 14.03 12.11
CA THR A 628 -30.39 14.72 10.94
C THR A 628 -30.83 13.70 9.90
N PRO A 629 -31.93 13.97 9.16
CA PRO A 629 -32.35 13.09 8.09
C PRO A 629 -31.20 12.82 7.10
N ILE A 630 -31.07 11.57 6.68
CA ILE A 630 -30.18 11.20 5.57
C ILE A 630 -30.82 11.75 4.29
N ASN A 631 -30.06 12.39 3.40
CA ASN A 631 -30.62 12.96 2.17
C ASN A 631 -30.71 11.96 1.00
N HIS A 632 -30.27 10.72 1.23
CA HIS A 632 -29.98 9.71 0.21
C HIS A 632 -30.56 8.35 0.59
N GLY A 633 -30.75 7.48 -0.41
CA GLY A 633 -31.46 6.22 -0.27
C GLY A 633 -30.53 5.05 0.06
N ILE A 634 -30.93 4.25 1.05
CA ILE A 634 -30.36 2.93 1.35
C ILE A 634 -31.42 1.88 1.00
N ALA A 635 -31.18 1.12 -0.06
CA ALA A 635 -32.07 0.05 -0.52
C ALA A 635 -31.39 -1.31 -0.38
N ILE A 636 -32.05 -2.23 0.31
CA ILE A 636 -31.62 -3.61 0.48
C ILE A 636 -32.72 -4.51 -0.08
N SER A 637 -32.38 -5.41 -1.01
CA SER A 637 -33.32 -6.34 -1.63
C SER A 637 -32.79 -7.78 -1.62
N ASP A 638 -33.71 -8.74 -1.45
CA ASP A 638 -33.48 -10.18 -1.61
C ASP A 638 -32.25 -10.72 -0.84
N SER A 639 -31.93 -10.12 0.30
CA SER A 639 -30.70 -10.38 1.07
C SER A 639 -30.98 -11.19 2.34
N ILE A 640 -29.96 -11.91 2.83
CA ILE A 640 -30.04 -12.81 3.98
C ILE A 640 -29.16 -12.31 5.12
N PHE A 641 -29.74 -12.20 6.32
CA PHE A 641 -29.04 -11.87 7.56
C PHE A 641 -29.19 -13.05 8.51
N LYS A 642 -28.10 -13.77 8.75
CA LYS A 642 -28.13 -15.04 9.49
C LYS A 642 -27.09 -15.08 10.59
N ASP A 643 -27.50 -15.49 11.79
CA ASP A 643 -26.59 -15.77 12.91
C ASP A 643 -25.68 -14.58 13.30
N ASN A 644 -26.05 -13.34 12.97
CA ASN A 644 -25.26 -12.16 13.35
C ASN A 644 -25.51 -11.81 14.83
N LYS A 645 -24.47 -11.33 15.52
CA LYS A 645 -24.51 -11.05 16.96
C LYS A 645 -23.97 -9.66 17.31
N ALA A 646 -24.83 -8.76 17.76
CA ALA A 646 -24.44 -7.49 18.37
C ALA A 646 -24.17 -7.67 19.88
N LEU A 647 -23.13 -7.03 20.42
CA LEU A 647 -22.77 -7.11 21.84
C LEU A 647 -23.68 -6.24 22.73
N ASN A 648 -24.33 -5.23 22.17
CA ASN A 648 -25.23 -4.34 22.87
C ASN A 648 -26.63 -4.41 22.24
N TYR A 649 -26.93 -3.60 21.23
CA TYR A 649 -28.27 -3.44 20.67
C TYR A 649 -28.32 -3.63 19.16
N GLY A 650 -29.48 -4.01 18.62
CA GLY A 650 -29.70 -4.06 17.19
C GLY A 650 -28.89 -5.16 16.51
N GLY A 651 -29.35 -6.41 16.54
CA GLY A 651 -28.58 -7.56 16.03
C GLY A 651 -28.15 -7.43 14.57
N VAL A 652 -28.88 -6.66 13.76
CA VAL A 652 -28.51 -6.30 12.37
C VAL A 652 -28.40 -4.79 12.20
N ILE A 653 -29.36 -4.03 12.74
CA ILE A 653 -29.51 -2.60 12.53
C ILE A 653 -29.59 -1.87 13.87
N TYR A 654 -28.83 -0.80 14.00
CA TYR A 654 -28.92 0.15 15.09
C TYR A 654 -28.98 1.57 14.53
N THR A 655 -29.99 2.35 14.90
CA THR A 655 -30.17 3.72 14.39
C THR A 655 -30.81 4.67 15.39
N PHE A 656 -30.44 5.95 15.32
CA PHE A 656 -31.14 7.05 16.02
C PHE A 656 -31.63 8.15 15.08
N CYS A 657 -31.67 7.88 13.78
CA CYS A 657 -32.08 8.89 12.80
C CYS A 657 -33.60 8.94 12.70
N LEU A 658 -34.15 10.16 12.61
CA LEU A 658 -35.57 10.38 12.40
C LEU A 658 -35.99 10.01 10.97
N ASN A 659 -37.24 9.61 10.78
CA ASN A 659 -37.85 9.31 9.47
C ASN A 659 -37.12 8.26 8.61
N MET A 660 -36.48 7.28 9.25
CA MET A 660 -35.66 6.29 8.54
C MET A 660 -36.43 5.42 7.57
N ASN A 661 -37.73 5.22 7.77
CA ASN A 661 -38.59 4.48 6.85
C ASN A 661 -38.61 5.05 5.43
N GLN A 662 -38.33 6.35 5.25
CA GLN A 662 -38.29 6.99 3.93
C GLN A 662 -36.98 6.69 3.18
N TYR A 663 -35.88 6.54 3.92
CA TYR A 663 -34.53 6.48 3.36
C TYR A 663 -33.96 5.07 3.36
N VAL A 664 -34.26 4.25 4.37
CA VAL A 664 -33.73 2.89 4.52
C VAL A 664 -34.82 1.86 4.34
N LYS A 665 -34.68 1.02 3.32
CA LYS A 665 -35.72 0.08 2.89
C LYS A 665 -35.17 -1.32 2.68
N PHE A 666 -35.81 -2.30 3.31
CA PHE A 666 -35.54 -3.73 3.19
C PHE A 666 -36.71 -4.43 2.48
N TYR A 667 -36.46 -4.87 1.25
CA TYR A 667 -37.42 -5.57 0.40
C TYR A 667 -37.09 -7.06 0.34
N ASN A 668 -38.07 -7.91 0.67
CA ASN A 668 -37.96 -9.37 0.57
C ASN A 668 -36.71 -9.96 1.26
N CYS A 669 -36.24 -9.34 2.34
CA CYS A 669 -35.07 -9.80 3.07
C CYS A 669 -35.43 -10.89 4.09
N THR A 670 -34.49 -11.80 4.33
CA THR A 670 -34.67 -12.92 5.27
C THR A 670 -33.78 -12.72 6.50
N PHE A 671 -34.37 -12.80 7.70
CA PHE A 671 -33.67 -12.67 8.98
C PHE A 671 -33.77 -13.99 9.75
N ILE A 672 -32.62 -14.59 10.09
CA ILE A 672 -32.53 -15.91 10.72
C ILE A 672 -31.59 -15.85 11.92
N ASN A 673 -32.13 -16.05 13.14
CA ASN A 673 -31.33 -16.22 14.36
C ASN A 673 -30.28 -15.12 14.63
N ASN A 674 -30.55 -13.88 14.23
CA ASN A 674 -29.76 -12.73 14.65
C ASN A 674 -30.04 -12.42 16.13
N LYS A 675 -29.03 -11.93 16.85
CA LYS A 675 -29.12 -11.68 18.30
C LYS A 675 -28.45 -10.38 18.71
N ALA A 676 -29.04 -9.68 19.66
CA ALA A 676 -28.36 -8.68 20.46
C ALA A 676 -28.11 -9.28 21.86
N LEU A 677 -26.92 -9.16 22.43
CA LEU A 677 -26.63 -9.74 23.76
C LEU A 677 -27.47 -9.14 24.89
N SER A 678 -27.92 -7.89 24.75
CA SER A 678 -28.90 -7.31 25.67
C SER A 678 -30.29 -7.93 25.56
N ASN A 679 -30.50 -8.82 24.57
CA ASN A 679 -31.79 -9.35 24.12
C ASN A 679 -32.80 -8.27 23.72
N ILE A 680 -32.32 -7.08 23.34
CA ILE A 680 -33.14 -5.95 22.93
C ILE A 680 -32.86 -5.63 21.46
N GLY A 681 -33.87 -5.80 20.61
CA GLY A 681 -33.79 -5.51 19.18
C GLY A 681 -32.92 -6.52 18.42
N ASN A 682 -33.29 -7.81 18.43
CA ASN A 682 -32.52 -8.85 17.74
C ASN A 682 -32.34 -8.62 16.23
N ILE A 683 -33.21 -7.83 15.60
CA ILE A 683 -33.06 -7.34 14.22
C ILE A 683 -32.72 -5.85 14.24
N CYS A 684 -33.58 -5.02 14.84
CA CYS A 684 -33.46 -3.57 14.77
C CYS A 684 -33.64 -2.91 16.14
N TYR A 685 -32.79 -1.92 16.43
CA TYR A 685 -32.96 -0.98 17.52
C TYR A 685 -32.99 0.46 16.95
N SER A 686 -34.08 1.19 17.16
CA SER A 686 -34.29 2.56 16.64
C SER A 686 -34.48 3.61 17.75
N LEU A 687 -34.62 4.89 17.38
CA LEU A 687 -35.01 5.94 18.33
C LEU A 687 -36.45 5.72 18.82
N ASP A 688 -37.40 5.63 17.90
CA ASP A 688 -38.82 5.34 18.11
C ASP A 688 -39.32 4.49 16.92
N GLU A 689 -40.58 4.06 16.96
CA GLU A 689 -41.17 3.25 15.90
C GLU A 689 -41.19 3.97 14.53
N GLU A 690 -41.36 5.30 14.50
CA GLU A 690 -41.34 6.11 13.26
C GLU A 690 -39.93 6.22 12.64
N SER A 691 -38.91 6.11 13.49
CA SER A 691 -37.49 6.11 13.15
C SER A 691 -36.96 4.73 12.77
N GLU A 692 -37.83 3.72 12.62
CA GLU A 692 -37.42 2.42 12.10
C GLU A 692 -37.26 2.43 10.57
N PRO A 693 -36.31 1.65 10.03
CA PRO A 693 -36.27 1.35 8.60
C PRO A 693 -37.56 0.69 8.11
N PHE A 694 -37.91 0.91 6.84
CA PHE A 694 -39.01 0.20 6.22
C PHE A 694 -38.60 -1.27 5.98
N ILE A 695 -39.30 -2.22 6.59
CA ILE A 695 -39.08 -3.65 6.39
C ILE A 695 -40.36 -4.27 5.84
N SER A 696 -40.33 -4.67 4.56
CA SER A 696 -41.51 -5.16 3.82
C SER A 696 -42.26 -6.32 4.50
N ASN A 697 -41.56 -7.18 5.24
CA ASN A 697 -42.11 -8.32 5.98
C ASN A 697 -42.12 -8.12 7.52
N LYS A 698 -42.08 -6.89 8.03
CA LYS A 698 -42.06 -6.60 9.50
C LYS A 698 -43.13 -7.36 10.28
N ASN A 699 -44.37 -7.35 9.82
CA ASN A 699 -45.50 -8.01 10.48
C ASN A 699 -45.35 -9.54 10.53
N GLU A 700 -44.83 -10.15 9.47
CA GLU A 700 -44.54 -11.59 9.45
C GLU A 700 -43.47 -11.95 10.49
N LEU A 701 -42.42 -11.13 10.58
CA LEU A 701 -41.34 -11.32 11.55
C LEU A 701 -41.84 -11.20 12.99
N LEU A 702 -42.65 -10.19 13.30
CA LEU A 702 -43.27 -9.99 14.62
C LEU A 702 -44.15 -11.18 15.03
N ASN A 703 -44.97 -11.68 14.10
CA ASN A 703 -45.83 -12.84 14.35
C ASN A 703 -45.02 -14.12 14.56
N LYS A 704 -43.90 -14.28 13.86
CA LYS A 704 -43.07 -15.50 13.89
C LYS A 704 -42.12 -15.55 15.09
N TYR A 705 -41.54 -14.42 15.48
CA TYR A 705 -40.44 -14.36 16.45
C TYR A 705 -40.74 -13.52 17.70
N GLY A 706 -41.91 -12.90 17.79
CA GLY A 706 -42.31 -12.06 18.94
C GLY A 706 -41.86 -10.61 18.79
N LYS A 707 -41.98 -9.82 19.86
CA LYS A 707 -41.65 -8.39 19.85
C LYS A 707 -40.15 -8.11 20.01
N ASP A 708 -39.40 -9.00 20.68
CA ASP A 708 -37.98 -8.82 21.03
C ASP A 708 -37.04 -8.61 19.81
N ILE A 709 -37.51 -8.89 18.59
CA ILE A 709 -36.78 -8.62 17.36
C ILE A 709 -36.68 -7.13 17.00
N PHE A 710 -37.63 -6.31 17.47
CA PHE A 710 -37.65 -4.87 17.28
C PHE A 710 -37.65 -4.20 18.65
N ALA A 711 -36.85 -3.16 18.82
CA ALA A 711 -36.86 -2.38 20.05
C ALA A 711 -36.55 -0.94 19.74
N THR A 712 -36.93 -0.05 20.65
CA THR A 712 -36.65 1.38 20.51
C THR A 712 -35.86 1.89 21.71
N ASN A 713 -35.38 3.12 21.62
CA ASN A 713 -35.01 3.89 22.80
C ASN A 713 -36.19 3.90 23.80
N PRO A 714 -35.97 4.03 25.11
CA PRO A 714 -37.07 4.21 26.05
C PRO A 714 -38.01 5.33 25.56
N GLN A 715 -39.31 5.08 25.61
CA GLN A 715 -40.35 6.02 25.16
C GLN A 715 -41.36 6.38 26.23
N LYS A 716 -41.42 5.62 27.32
CA LYS A 716 -42.36 5.87 28.42
C LYS A 716 -41.86 5.33 29.75
N ILE A 717 -42.34 5.96 30.82
CA ILE A 717 -42.14 5.53 32.20
C ILE A 717 -43.46 4.88 32.67
N LYS A 718 -43.39 3.72 33.33
CA LYS A 718 -44.54 3.14 34.03
C LYS A 718 -44.20 2.85 35.48
N LEU A 719 -45.17 3.07 36.36
CA LEU A 719 -45.11 2.62 37.73
C LEU A 719 -45.21 1.08 37.78
N LEU A 720 -44.49 0.44 38.69
CA LEU A 720 -44.63 -0.99 38.93
C LEU A 720 -46.08 -1.32 39.31
N THR A 721 -46.70 -2.30 38.64
CA THR A 721 -48.16 -2.55 38.61
C THR A 721 -48.80 -2.84 39.96
N ASN A 722 -48.02 -3.11 41.00
CA ASN A 722 -48.53 -3.45 42.34
C ASN A 722 -48.64 -2.24 43.28
N ILE A 723 -48.27 -1.04 42.83
CA ILE A 723 -48.27 0.17 43.64
C ILE A 723 -49.44 1.06 43.18
N THR A 724 -50.23 1.56 44.13
CA THR A 724 -51.31 2.51 43.84
C THR A 724 -50.72 3.85 43.39
N ASN A 725 -51.25 4.45 42.32
CA ASN A 725 -50.81 5.78 41.87
C ASN A 725 -51.38 6.94 42.73
N ASP A 726 -52.09 6.63 43.81
CA ASP A 726 -52.73 7.59 44.70
C ASP A 726 -52.19 7.36 46.11
N PHE A 727 -51.37 8.29 46.58
CA PHE A 727 -50.72 8.22 47.89
C PHE A 727 -51.38 9.21 48.85
N HIS A 728 -51.82 8.71 49.99
CA HIS A 728 -52.36 9.53 51.06
C HIS A 728 -51.29 9.79 52.12
N ILE A 729 -50.98 11.06 52.33
CA ILE A 729 -49.97 11.48 53.31
C ILE A 729 -50.48 12.65 54.15
N LEU A 730 -49.92 12.80 55.34
CA LEU A 730 -50.07 14.03 56.12
C LEU A 730 -48.95 15.00 55.74
N SER A 731 -49.25 16.30 55.73
CA SER A 731 -48.24 17.35 55.50
C SER A 731 -47.05 17.19 56.47
N GLY A 732 -45.83 17.13 55.98
CA GLY A 732 -44.60 16.90 56.75
C GLY A 732 -44.13 15.44 56.83
N ASN A 733 -44.91 14.49 56.30
CA ASN A 733 -44.52 13.07 56.27
C ASN A 733 -43.77 12.66 54.99
N HIS A 734 -43.08 11.53 55.10
CA HIS A 734 -42.51 10.79 53.96
C HIS A 734 -43.55 9.85 53.36
N ILE A 735 -43.41 9.57 52.06
CA ILE A 735 -44.07 8.42 51.45
C ILE A 735 -43.37 7.16 52.00
N LYS A 736 -44.12 6.28 52.66
CA LYS A 736 -43.55 5.08 53.29
C LYS A 736 -43.30 3.95 52.30
N GLU A 737 -43.93 4.01 51.14
CA GLU A 737 -43.88 3.00 50.10
C GLU A 737 -42.74 3.29 49.12
N ASN A 738 -41.99 2.26 48.75
CA ASN A 738 -40.97 2.38 47.72
C ASN A 738 -41.64 2.53 46.35
N ILE A 739 -41.49 3.69 45.73
CA ILE A 739 -42.01 3.95 44.38
C ILE A 739 -40.96 3.49 43.36
N ILE A 740 -41.29 2.45 42.59
CA ILE A 740 -40.39 1.89 41.57
C ILE A 740 -40.92 2.27 40.18
N PHE A 741 -40.08 2.98 39.43
CA PHE A 741 -40.34 3.33 38.04
C PHE A 741 -39.55 2.43 37.10
N ASN A 742 -40.25 1.93 36.10
CA ASN A 742 -39.68 1.12 35.04
C ASN A 742 -39.74 1.91 33.73
N LEU A 743 -38.67 1.83 32.95
CA LEU A 743 -38.60 2.39 31.61
C LEU A 743 -39.05 1.35 30.59
N TYR A 744 -39.86 1.79 29.63
CA TYR A 744 -40.36 0.96 28.54
C TYR A 744 -40.14 1.63 27.20
N ASP A 745 -39.91 0.81 26.19
CA ASP A 745 -39.84 1.22 24.78
C ASP A 745 -41.25 1.21 24.12
N ASP A 746 -41.33 1.46 22.81
CA ASP A 746 -42.60 1.46 22.08
C ASP A 746 -43.28 0.08 22.05
N TYR A 747 -42.50 -1.00 22.11
CA TYR A 747 -42.96 -2.38 22.07
C TYR A 747 -43.33 -2.96 23.46
N ASP A 748 -43.21 -2.15 24.52
CA ASP A 748 -43.38 -2.54 25.92
C ASP A 748 -42.27 -3.47 26.46
N HIS A 749 -41.06 -3.43 25.89
CA HIS A 749 -39.90 -4.06 26.51
C HIS A 749 -39.47 -3.28 27.74
N LEU A 750 -39.24 -3.99 28.85
CA LEU A 750 -38.68 -3.42 30.06
C LEU A 750 -37.19 -3.14 29.88
N ILE A 751 -36.78 -1.90 30.08
CA ILE A 751 -35.38 -1.50 29.97
C ILE A 751 -34.68 -1.78 31.31
N ASN A 752 -33.88 -2.84 31.33
CA ASN A 752 -33.12 -3.22 32.51
C ASN A 752 -31.85 -2.36 32.64
N LEU A 753 -31.78 -1.54 33.71
CA LEU A 753 -30.62 -0.71 34.03
C LEU A 753 -29.56 -1.46 34.87
N GLY A 754 -29.83 -2.71 35.23
CA GLY A 754 -29.07 -3.49 36.20
C GLY A 754 -29.59 -3.26 37.62
N SER A 755 -29.73 -4.34 38.39
CA SER A 755 -30.12 -4.28 39.81
C SER A 755 -28.93 -4.38 40.77
N ASP A 756 -27.77 -4.86 40.29
CA ASP A 756 -26.54 -4.97 41.09
C ASP A 756 -25.67 -3.72 40.86
N SER A 757 -25.39 -2.98 41.93
CA SER A 757 -24.53 -1.80 41.91
C SER A 757 -23.11 -2.10 41.39
N ASN A 758 -22.65 -3.35 41.48
CA ASN A 758 -21.35 -3.76 40.96
C ASN A 758 -21.32 -3.90 39.43
N GLU A 759 -22.50 -4.03 38.79
CA GLU A 759 -22.64 -4.19 37.34
C GLU A 759 -23.07 -2.89 36.63
N ILE A 760 -23.52 -1.88 37.39
CA ILE A 760 -23.94 -0.59 36.83
C ILE A 760 -22.70 0.16 36.31
N LYS A 761 -22.61 0.27 34.98
CA LYS A 761 -21.68 1.19 34.33
C LYS A 761 -22.16 2.63 34.53
N ILE A 762 -21.23 3.56 34.73
CA ILE A 762 -21.52 5.00 34.91
C ILE A 762 -22.38 5.55 33.75
N GLU A 763 -22.12 5.09 32.53
CA GLU A 763 -22.88 5.47 31.34
C GLU A 763 -24.36 5.03 31.37
N ASN A 764 -24.73 4.06 32.20
CA ASN A 764 -26.12 3.61 32.34
C ASN A 764 -26.91 4.43 33.38
N ILE A 765 -26.25 5.34 34.12
CA ILE A 765 -26.90 6.07 35.21
C ILE A 765 -27.86 7.12 34.64
N ILE A 766 -29.08 7.09 35.16
CA ILE A 766 -30.16 8.02 34.80
C ILE A 766 -30.39 8.95 35.99
N PHE A 767 -30.51 10.25 35.70
CA PHE A 767 -30.71 11.30 36.69
C PHE A 767 -32.13 11.86 36.55
N TYR A 768 -32.82 12.14 37.65
CA TYR A 768 -34.23 12.57 37.66
C TYR A 768 -34.51 13.68 38.68
N THR A 769 -35.60 14.43 38.47
CA THR A 769 -36.18 15.40 39.43
C THR A 769 -37.55 14.96 39.92
N LEU A 770 -37.88 15.36 41.14
CA LEU A 770 -39.25 15.44 41.65
C LEU A 770 -39.71 16.89 41.71
N GLU A 771 -40.87 17.19 41.12
CA GLU A 771 -41.49 18.52 41.12
C GLU A 771 -42.96 18.42 41.52
N VAL A 772 -43.54 19.43 42.16
CA VAL A 772 -44.97 19.47 42.48
C VAL A 772 -45.68 20.45 41.55
N ASN A 773 -46.87 20.08 41.08
CA ASN A 773 -47.64 20.89 40.12
C ASN A 773 -48.12 22.24 40.67
N ASP A 774 -48.33 22.34 41.98
CA ASP A 774 -48.77 23.54 42.67
C ASP A 774 -47.76 23.95 43.75
N THR A 775 -46.71 24.64 43.32
CA THR A 775 -45.65 25.15 44.20
C THR A 775 -46.13 26.26 45.15
N TYR A 776 -47.36 26.79 44.96
CA TYR A 776 -47.93 27.80 45.85
C TYR A 776 -48.65 27.19 47.04
N ASN A 777 -49.21 25.99 46.88
CA ASN A 777 -49.96 25.30 47.94
C ASN A 777 -49.25 24.07 48.51
N ALA A 778 -48.16 23.60 47.88
CA ALA A 778 -47.34 22.52 48.37
C ALA A 778 -45.86 22.69 47.98
N GLU A 779 -44.98 22.01 48.71
CA GLU A 779 -43.54 21.98 48.47
C GLU A 779 -42.95 20.63 48.87
N ILE A 780 -41.91 20.22 48.14
CA ILE A 780 -41.11 19.03 48.44
C ILE A 780 -39.85 19.49 49.19
N LEU A 781 -39.66 18.99 50.42
CA LEU A 781 -38.48 19.25 51.24
C LEU A 781 -37.51 18.07 51.20
N GLY A 782 -36.21 18.36 51.10
CA GLY A 782 -35.15 17.34 51.03
C GLY A 782 -34.49 17.28 49.64
N GLU A 783 -33.85 16.15 49.33
CA GLU A 783 -33.24 15.93 48.00
C GLU A 783 -34.32 15.58 46.98
N THR A 784 -34.48 16.45 45.97
CA THR A 784 -35.40 16.25 44.85
C THR A 784 -34.68 15.78 43.58
N LEU A 785 -33.35 15.63 43.63
CA LEU A 785 -32.48 15.22 42.52
C LEU A 785 -31.90 13.83 42.77
N ASN A 786 -32.20 12.87 41.90
CA ASN A 786 -31.60 11.53 41.77
C ASN A 786 -31.77 10.55 42.93
N TYR A 787 -31.35 10.93 44.14
CA TYR A 787 -31.51 10.12 45.34
C TYR A 787 -32.42 10.89 46.29
N CYS A 788 -33.65 10.41 46.42
CA CYS A 788 -34.64 11.02 47.29
C CYS A 788 -34.47 10.50 48.73
N TRP A 789 -33.39 10.90 49.38
CA TRP A 789 -33.18 10.62 50.80
C TRP A 789 -33.90 11.66 51.67
N ASN A 790 -34.75 11.18 52.57
CA ASN A 790 -35.52 12.00 53.52
C ASN A 790 -36.45 13.04 52.86
N THR A 791 -36.97 12.76 51.67
CA THR A 791 -37.91 13.65 50.98
C THR A 791 -39.26 13.69 51.71
N LYS A 792 -39.68 14.88 52.15
CA LYS A 792 -40.96 15.15 52.82
C LYS A 792 -41.83 16.04 51.95
N PHE A 793 -43.15 15.90 52.08
CA PHE A 793 -44.11 16.72 51.36
C PHE A 793 -44.87 17.60 52.34
N ILE A 794 -44.79 18.91 52.18
CA ILE A 794 -45.52 19.88 53.00
C ILE A 794 -46.50 20.65 52.12
N GLY A 795 -47.70 20.93 52.61
CA GLY A 795 -48.70 21.65 51.84
C GLY A 795 -50.04 21.75 52.55
N ASN A 796 -50.95 22.52 51.95
CA ASN A 796 -52.34 22.58 52.40
C ASN A 796 -53.04 21.22 52.12
N PRO A 797 -54.17 20.91 52.80
CA PRO A 797 -54.97 19.75 52.43
C PRO A 797 -55.48 19.86 51.00
N GLY A 798 -55.32 18.80 50.22
CA GLY A 798 -55.68 18.85 48.81
C GLY A 798 -55.08 17.71 48.00
N LYS A 799 -55.46 17.68 46.71
CA LYS A 799 -54.91 16.76 45.73
C LYS A 799 -53.84 17.46 44.91
N TYR A 800 -52.65 16.88 44.90
CA TYR A 800 -51.47 17.38 44.21
C TYR A 800 -50.96 16.34 43.23
N ILE A 801 -50.22 16.80 42.23
CA ILE A 801 -49.53 15.94 41.27
C ILE A 801 -48.03 16.17 41.46
N ILE A 802 -47.30 15.08 41.67
CA ILE A 802 -45.84 15.10 41.63
C ILE A 802 -45.39 14.61 40.27
N TYR A 803 -44.55 15.39 39.62
CA TYR A 803 -43.85 15.04 38.40
C TYR A 803 -42.55 14.34 38.76
N PHE A 804 -42.45 13.06 38.43
CA PHE A 804 -41.17 12.36 38.32
C PHE A 804 -40.65 12.58 36.90
N LYS A 805 -39.54 13.30 36.75
CA LYS A 805 -39.01 13.70 35.44
C LYS A 805 -37.56 13.25 35.28
N VAL A 806 -37.28 12.48 34.23
CA VAL A 806 -35.91 12.10 33.88
C VAL A 806 -35.22 13.27 33.19
N ASN A 807 -34.08 13.71 33.72
CA ASN A 807 -33.32 14.87 33.24
C ASN A 807 -32.03 14.50 32.52
N GLN A 808 -31.36 13.42 32.93
CA GLN A 808 -30.24 12.86 32.16
C GLN A 808 -30.51 11.39 31.90
N PHE A 809 -30.33 10.97 30.65
CA PHE A 809 -30.78 9.68 30.14
C PHE A 809 -29.67 8.60 30.12
N GLY A 810 -28.50 8.91 30.67
CA GLY A 810 -27.32 8.05 30.56
C GLY A 810 -26.98 7.79 29.09
N LYS A 811 -26.88 6.51 28.72
CA LYS A 811 -26.65 6.03 27.35
C LYS A 811 -27.86 6.18 26.42
N PHE A 812 -29.05 6.39 26.98
CA PHE A 812 -30.28 6.52 26.20
C PHE A 812 -30.42 7.96 25.68
N LYS A 813 -31.24 8.12 24.65
CA LYS A 813 -31.60 9.44 24.11
C LYS A 813 -32.83 10.00 24.83
N TYR A 814 -33.01 11.32 24.70
CA TYR A 814 -34.21 12.00 25.18
C TYR A 814 -35.47 11.40 24.52
N PHE A 815 -36.55 11.28 25.30
CA PHE A 815 -37.86 10.85 24.81
C PHE A 815 -38.98 11.70 25.42
N LYS A 816 -40.09 11.86 24.70
CA LYS A 816 -41.16 12.82 25.05
C LYS A 816 -41.87 12.47 26.37
N ASN A 817 -42.15 11.19 26.62
CA ASN A 817 -42.85 10.77 27.85
C ASN A 817 -41.87 10.44 28.98
N ASN A 818 -40.85 11.28 29.16
CA ASN A 818 -39.86 11.18 30.23
C ASN A 818 -40.36 11.71 31.59
N THR A 819 -41.65 12.02 31.69
CA THR A 819 -42.30 12.51 32.91
C THR A 819 -43.45 11.59 33.29
N TYR A 820 -43.55 11.24 34.57
CA TYR A 820 -44.64 10.46 35.14
C TYR A 820 -45.33 11.21 36.28
N ASN A 821 -46.65 11.14 36.32
CA ASN A 821 -47.48 11.87 37.26
C ASN A 821 -47.93 10.95 38.40
N ILE A 822 -47.52 11.29 39.62
CA ILE A 822 -47.91 10.61 40.86
C ILE A 822 -48.99 11.46 41.52
N ASN A 823 -50.16 10.88 41.83
CA ASN A 823 -51.18 11.60 42.58
C ASN A 823 -50.89 11.48 44.07
N ILE A 824 -50.86 12.61 44.75
CA ILE A 824 -50.70 12.67 46.20
C ILE A 824 -51.84 13.48 46.78
N THR A 825 -52.54 12.87 47.73
CA THR A 825 -53.52 13.56 48.55
C THR A 825 -52.86 13.91 49.89
N ILE A 826 -52.70 15.21 50.16
CA ILE A 826 -52.36 15.68 51.50
C ILE A 826 -53.66 15.70 52.28
N ASP A 827 -53.81 14.73 53.17
CA ASP A 827 -55.00 14.60 54.00
C ASP A 827 -55.05 15.72 55.04
N GLU A 828 -56.26 16.10 55.41
CA GLU A 828 -56.48 17.02 56.52
C GLU A 828 -55.99 16.38 57.84
N CYS A 829 -55.14 17.09 58.57
CA CYS A 829 -54.70 16.69 59.89
C CYS A 829 -55.90 16.55 60.83
N LYS A 830 -56.17 15.33 61.28
CA LYS A 830 -57.23 15.07 62.25
C LYS A 830 -56.79 15.62 63.60
N THR A 831 -57.31 16.80 63.96
CA THR A 831 -57.06 17.45 65.25
C THR A 831 -58.11 17.10 66.30
N ASP A 832 -58.79 15.95 66.18
CA ASP A 832 -59.90 15.61 67.08
C ASP A 832 -59.38 15.40 68.51
N ASN A 833 -59.76 16.31 69.40
CA ASN A 833 -59.29 16.40 70.79
C ASN A 833 -59.80 15.27 71.70
N ASN A 834 -60.57 14.31 71.17
CA ASN A 834 -61.27 13.29 71.97
C ASN A 834 -60.55 11.94 72.04
N ASP A 835 -59.49 11.71 71.26
CA ASP A 835 -58.70 10.48 71.29
C ASP A 835 -57.22 10.79 71.56
N ALA A 836 -56.82 10.68 72.84
CA ALA A 836 -55.48 10.99 73.34
C ALA A 836 -54.35 10.18 72.66
N SER A 837 -54.69 9.09 71.95
CA SER A 837 -53.76 8.22 71.21
C SER A 837 -53.18 8.88 69.95
N ASN A 838 -53.95 9.79 69.31
CA ASN A 838 -53.76 10.26 67.94
C ASN A 838 -53.76 11.81 67.84
N LEU A 839 -53.16 12.50 68.81
CA LEU A 839 -52.98 13.95 68.76
C LEU A 839 -51.95 14.33 67.68
N TYR A 840 -52.44 14.72 66.50
CA TYR A 840 -51.64 15.45 65.51
C TYR A 840 -51.91 16.95 65.64
N ILE A 841 -50.87 17.78 65.42
CA ILE A 841 -50.98 19.24 65.46
C ILE A 841 -50.49 19.86 64.14
N TYR A 842 -51.17 20.94 63.72
CA TYR A 842 -50.76 21.77 62.58
C TYR A 842 -49.84 22.92 63.05
N LYS A 843 -48.57 22.92 62.61
CA LYS A 843 -47.63 24.00 62.93
C LYS A 843 -46.67 24.27 61.78
N TYR A 844 -46.17 25.50 61.69
CA TYR A 844 -45.02 25.86 60.84
C TYR A 844 -43.75 25.27 61.48
N LYS A 845 -43.44 24.00 61.20
CA LYS A 845 -42.30 23.29 61.78
C LYS A 845 -41.09 23.31 60.85
N GLU A 846 -41.28 23.06 59.56
CA GLU A 846 -40.21 22.98 58.57
C GLU A 846 -40.01 24.30 57.82
N LYS A 847 -41.09 25.02 57.49
CA LYS A 847 -41.06 26.33 56.81
C LYS A 847 -42.16 27.26 57.31
N GLN A 848 -41.98 28.56 57.11
CA GLN A 848 -42.95 29.59 57.51
C GLN A 848 -44.23 29.62 56.65
N ASN A 849 -44.19 29.03 55.45
CA ASN A 849 -45.27 29.19 54.47
C ASN A 849 -46.30 28.05 54.49
N PHE A 850 -45.94 26.85 54.99
CA PHE A 850 -46.84 25.70 55.06
C PHE A 850 -46.81 25.07 56.45
N LYS A 851 -47.99 24.73 56.98
CA LYS A 851 -48.11 24.00 58.24
C LYS A 851 -47.98 22.51 57.97
N SER A 852 -47.15 21.84 58.75
CA SER A 852 -47.05 20.39 58.77
C SER A 852 -47.95 19.82 59.84
N CYS A 853 -48.51 18.66 59.54
CA CYS A 853 -49.29 17.82 60.43
C CYS A 853 -48.37 16.75 61.02
N TYR A 854 -47.98 16.93 62.28
CA TYR A 854 -47.08 16.00 62.93
C TYR A 854 -47.58 15.65 64.33
N LYS A 855 -47.18 14.47 64.79
CA LYS A 855 -47.39 14.06 66.17
C LYS A 855 -46.32 14.75 67.03
N PRO A 856 -46.69 15.56 68.04
CA PRO A 856 -45.72 16.26 68.87
C PRO A 856 -44.79 15.28 69.57
N ILE A 857 -43.50 15.61 69.59
CA ILE A 857 -42.45 14.81 70.21
C ILE A 857 -41.93 15.59 71.41
N CYS A 858 -41.95 14.97 72.58
CA CYS A 858 -41.32 15.51 73.77
C CYS A 858 -40.06 14.68 74.00
N ASP A 859 -38.89 15.31 73.88
CA ASP A 859 -37.58 14.66 74.04
C ASP A 859 -37.44 14.04 75.45
N TYR A 860 -38.14 14.62 76.43
CA TYR A 860 -38.33 14.07 77.76
C TYR A 860 -39.78 13.59 77.93
N SER A 861 -39.96 12.37 78.47
CA SER A 861 -41.29 11.79 78.69
C SER A 861 -42.17 12.72 79.53
N CYS A 862 -43.40 12.97 79.06
CA CYS A 862 -44.43 13.67 79.84
C CYS A 862 -44.96 12.86 81.04
N ASN A 863 -44.28 11.78 81.43
CA ASN A 863 -44.67 10.84 82.48
C ASN A 863 -46.11 10.33 82.28
N LYS A 864 -47.04 10.76 83.13
CA LYS A 864 -48.47 10.42 83.07
C LYS A 864 -49.30 11.42 82.25
N GLY A 865 -48.69 12.51 81.78
CA GLY A 865 -49.31 13.51 80.92
C GLY A 865 -49.17 13.21 79.44
N ILE A 866 -49.80 14.02 78.61
CA ILE A 866 -49.81 13.86 77.15
C ILE A 866 -48.95 14.97 76.53
N CYS A 867 -48.05 14.63 75.62
CA CYS A 867 -47.31 15.62 74.85
C CYS A 867 -48.28 16.32 73.90
N ILE A 868 -48.55 17.62 74.12
CA ILE A 868 -49.52 18.40 73.33
C ILE A 868 -48.85 19.35 72.33
N ASN A 869 -47.55 19.59 72.48
CA ASN A 869 -46.70 20.29 71.53
C ASN A 869 -45.26 19.79 71.71
N ASP A 870 -44.36 20.08 70.76
CA ASP A 870 -42.96 19.68 70.92
C ASP A 870 -42.40 20.22 72.25
N ASN A 871 -41.98 19.31 73.14
CA ASN A 871 -41.51 19.60 74.49
C ASN A 871 -42.49 20.36 75.41
N ILE A 872 -43.80 20.28 75.15
CA ILE A 872 -44.85 20.82 76.02
C ILE A 872 -45.81 19.70 76.41
N CYS A 873 -45.85 19.41 77.71
CA CYS A 873 -46.71 18.39 78.28
C CYS A 873 -48.00 18.99 78.85
N ASN A 874 -49.13 18.34 78.59
CA ASN A 874 -50.40 18.61 79.25
C ASN A 874 -50.58 17.67 80.44
N CYS A 875 -50.62 18.25 81.62
CA CYS A 875 -50.68 17.54 82.89
C CYS A 875 -52.09 17.48 83.49
N THR A 876 -53.13 17.82 82.72
CA THR A 876 -54.50 17.90 83.24
C THR A 876 -55.14 16.55 83.58
N SER A 877 -54.66 15.43 83.03
CA SER A 877 -55.25 14.09 83.26
C SER A 877 -54.72 13.36 84.51
N PRO A 878 -53.50 13.60 85.01
CA PRO A 878 -53.09 13.12 86.33
C PRO A 878 -52.97 14.29 87.35
N HIS A 879 -53.00 14.04 88.66
CA HIS A 879 -52.87 15.06 89.73
C HIS A 879 -51.50 15.79 89.80
N TYR A 880 -50.75 15.82 88.69
CA TYR A 880 -49.42 16.38 88.59
C TYR A 880 -49.42 17.67 87.76
N THR A 881 -48.51 18.58 88.07
CA THR A 881 -48.23 19.85 87.40
C THR A 881 -46.75 19.88 86.96
N GLY A 882 -46.25 21.03 86.52
CA GLY A 882 -44.85 21.22 86.10
C GLY A 882 -44.61 20.88 84.63
N LYS A 883 -43.43 21.28 84.11
CA LYS A 883 -43.11 21.24 82.67
C LYS A 883 -43.19 19.83 82.05
N TYR A 884 -42.96 18.78 82.86
CA TYR A 884 -42.95 17.38 82.43
C TYR A 884 -44.00 16.52 83.16
N CYS A 885 -45.00 17.15 83.77
CA CYS A 885 -46.08 16.49 84.52
C CYS A 885 -45.60 15.55 85.63
N ASN A 886 -44.61 16.01 86.39
CA ASN A 886 -43.96 15.27 87.47
C ASN A 886 -43.97 16.01 88.81
N GLU A 887 -44.54 17.21 88.90
CA GLU A 887 -44.67 17.99 90.13
C GLU A 887 -46.10 17.83 90.71
N TYR A 888 -46.37 18.09 91.99
CA TYR A 888 -47.74 18.02 92.55
C TYR A 888 -48.35 19.42 92.72
N TYR A 889 -49.68 19.57 92.61
CA TYR A 889 -50.36 20.84 92.87
C TYR A 889 -50.15 21.33 94.32
N GLN A 890 -49.80 22.60 94.51
CA GLN A 890 -49.85 23.25 95.84
C GLN A 890 -51.31 23.64 96.16
N LEU A 891 -51.82 23.18 97.31
CA LEU A 891 -53.20 23.41 97.78
C LEU A 891 -53.42 24.86 98.20
N GLU A 892 -54.53 25.49 97.77
CA GLU A 892 -54.96 26.82 98.23
C GLU A 892 -55.63 26.77 99.61
N ASN A 893 -55.20 27.68 100.51
CA ASN A 893 -55.66 27.76 101.90
C ASN A 893 -57.06 28.37 102.04
N ASN A 894 -58.01 27.62 102.60
CA ASN A 894 -59.39 28.06 102.83
C ASN A 894 -59.58 28.68 104.23
N LYS A 895 -60.20 29.87 104.31
CA LYS A 895 -60.16 30.84 105.43
C LYS A 895 -61.10 30.60 106.63
N ILE A 896 -61.68 29.41 106.84
CA ILE A 896 -62.78 29.23 107.83
C ILE A 896 -62.40 28.45 109.12
N PHE A 897 -61.20 27.88 109.24
CA PHE A 897 -60.79 27.22 110.49
C PHE A 897 -59.38 27.63 110.91
N ASN A 898 -59.26 28.65 111.77
CA ASN A 898 -58.16 28.75 112.75
C ASN A 898 -58.39 29.88 113.78
N ILE A 899 -59.23 29.62 114.79
CA ILE A 899 -59.14 30.26 116.12
C ILE A 899 -59.33 29.17 117.18
N SER A 900 -58.22 28.72 117.76
CA SER A 900 -57.99 28.53 119.21
C SER A 900 -56.89 27.49 119.45
N THR A 901 -55.66 28.01 119.61
CA THR A 901 -54.76 27.81 120.77
C THR A 901 -54.76 26.42 121.46
N PHE A 902 -53.64 25.76 121.76
CA PHE A 902 -52.57 26.25 122.67
C PHE A 902 -51.41 25.22 122.78
N LYS A 903 -50.17 25.73 122.94
CA LYS A 903 -49.03 25.23 123.77
C LYS A 903 -48.42 23.84 123.44
N TYR A 904 -47.10 23.64 123.33
CA TYR A 904 -45.99 24.02 124.24
C TYR A 904 -44.60 23.72 123.55
N PRO A 905 -43.41 23.89 124.18
CA PRO A 905 -42.18 24.42 123.55
C PRO A 905 -40.97 23.44 123.57
N LEU A 906 -39.82 23.92 123.08
CA LEU A 906 -38.43 23.41 123.27
C LEU A 906 -38.17 22.00 122.68
N PHE A 907 -37.26 21.81 121.71
CA PHE A 907 -35.87 22.26 121.57
C PHE A 907 -35.51 22.54 120.11
#